data_AF-E3S710-F1
#
_entry.id   AF-E3S710-F1
#
_cell.length_a   1.000
_cell.length_b   1.000
_cell.length_c   1.000
_cell.angle_alpha   90.00
_cell.angle_beta   90.00
_cell.angle_gamma   90.00
#
_symmetry.space_group_name_H-M   'P 1'
#
loop_
_entity.id
_entity.type
_entity.pdbx_description
1 polymer ?
#
loop_
_entity_poly.entity_id
_entity_poly.type
_entity_poly.pdbx_seq_one_letter_code
_entity_poly.pdbx_strand_id
1 'polypeptide(L)'
;MAVTYAAAVSTPNGGVRQPQIQARACSDTDMRASFEAGQTKWEEQKKPQRPGAGIRAKTSFRGWASKKENKSNLQVQSYQPYIVEESRPSGNFARTEHKPNTKSEEEHVYVLTLKVTDSLAKPMDAMRDQYFPRNLNRTGAHLTLFHALPHSHMEALEEGLNEVAASMKPFEVSSGKPFRMRKGVGINVDEGYKTMKDLHTDLQSQWAAFLSEQDAGGFRPHWTVMNKVDDESKVDGAFATIRQELSESNQEGKAIGLDLWRYEGGNWIFVKEYMFGDGVRTPTRVDTPGSPTGNRGLQLTPSADQSTAGGPVRRPAIILVGGFGTRLRPLTLTLPKPLVEFANKPMIQHQIEALAAAGVTDVVLAVNYRPEIMAEALKAYEKQYNVTITFSVETEPLGTAGPLKLAENVLGKDDSPFFVLNADVTCDYPFKQLAEFHKSHGDEGTIVVTKVEEPSKYGVVVHKPGHASKIDRFVEKPVEFVGNRINAGIYIMNTSVLKRIELRPTSIEQETFPAIVKDGLLHSFDLEGFWMDVGQPKDFLTGTCLYLSSLARKNSKLLTSPSEPYVYGGNVLIDPSAKIGKNCRIGPNVTIGPDVVIGDGVRLQRCVLLKNSRVKDHAWIKSTIVGWNSTVGKWARLENVTVLGDDVSIGDEVYVNGGSVLPHKSIKQNVDTPSIIM
;
A
#
# COMPACT_ATOMS: atom_id res chain seq x y z
N MET A 1 -48.39 -9.06 0.07
CA MET A 1 -48.65 -7.84 0.85
C MET A 1 -47.52 -6.86 0.57
N ALA A 2 -47.85 -5.70 0.02
CA ALA A 2 -46.89 -4.67 -0.38
C ALA A 2 -46.37 -3.92 0.85
N VAL A 3 -45.06 -3.65 0.90
CA VAL A 3 -44.44 -2.79 1.90
C VAL A 3 -44.01 -1.50 1.21
N THR A 4 -44.73 -0.43 1.49
CA THR A 4 -44.46 0.93 1.03
C THR A 4 -43.42 1.59 1.94
N TYR A 5 -42.35 2.13 1.36
CA TYR A 5 -41.39 2.99 2.06
C TYR A 5 -41.97 4.40 2.19
N ALA A 6 -42.05 4.93 3.42
CA ALA A 6 -42.40 6.33 3.67
C ALA A 6 -41.11 7.18 3.68
N ALA A 7 -41.06 8.17 2.80
CA ALA A 7 -40.02 9.19 2.74
C ALA A 7 -40.22 10.25 3.85
N ALA A 8 -39.12 10.76 4.41
CA ALA A 8 -39.15 11.89 5.33
C ALA A 8 -39.29 13.21 4.55
N VAL A 9 -40.28 14.03 4.91
CA VAL A 9 -40.51 15.38 4.36
C VAL A 9 -40.12 16.40 5.42
N SER A 10 -39.33 17.41 5.04
CA SER A 10 -38.92 18.52 5.91
C SER A 10 -40.06 19.51 6.15
N THR A 11 -40.25 19.97 7.39
CA THR A 11 -41.12 21.11 7.72
C THR A 11 -40.32 22.41 7.86
N PRO A 12 -40.90 23.59 7.55
CA PRO A 12 -40.16 24.85 7.39
C PRO A 12 -39.48 25.45 8.64
N ASN A 13 -39.59 24.86 9.83
CA ASN A 13 -39.11 25.46 11.09
C ASN A 13 -38.09 24.59 11.86
N GLY A 14 -37.21 23.87 11.18
CA GLY A 14 -35.88 23.49 11.71
C GLY A 14 -35.78 22.73 13.05
N GLY A 15 -36.77 21.90 13.44
CA GLY A 15 -36.71 21.10 14.68
C GLY A 15 -36.67 19.59 14.43
N VAL A 16 -35.69 18.88 14.99
CA VAL A 16 -35.58 17.41 14.99
C VAL A 16 -36.29 16.83 16.23
N ARG A 17 -37.27 15.93 16.06
CA ARG A 17 -37.85 15.12 17.15
C ARG A 17 -37.29 13.69 17.09
N GLN A 18 -36.72 13.22 18.20
CA GLN A 18 -36.38 11.80 18.39
C GLN A 18 -37.65 10.97 18.64
N PRO A 19 -37.78 9.75 18.06
CA PRO A 19 -38.87 8.86 18.42
C PRO A 19 -38.59 8.15 19.76
N GLN A 20 -39.49 8.33 20.73
CA GLN A 20 -39.55 7.50 21.94
C GLN A 20 -40.14 6.12 21.59
N ILE A 21 -39.39 5.05 21.84
CA ILE A 21 -39.90 3.68 21.81
C ILE A 21 -40.45 3.37 23.20
N GLN A 22 -41.77 3.27 23.34
CA GLN A 22 -42.41 2.71 24.53
C GLN A 22 -42.38 1.18 24.45
N ALA A 23 -41.74 0.53 25.44
CA ALA A 23 -41.78 -0.92 25.60
C ALA A 23 -43.19 -1.35 26.04
N ARG A 24 -43.85 -2.22 25.26
CA ARG A 24 -45.07 -2.93 25.68
C ARG A 24 -44.68 -4.25 26.35
N ALA A 25 -45.25 -4.49 27.53
CA ALA A 25 -45.12 -5.74 28.26
C ALA A 25 -45.77 -6.90 27.49
N CYS A 26 -45.06 -8.03 27.41
CA CYS A 26 -45.58 -9.28 26.89
C CYS A 26 -46.56 -9.88 27.92
N SER A 27 -47.78 -10.22 27.50
CA SER A 27 -48.86 -10.76 28.32
C SER A 27 -49.07 -12.24 28.02
N ASP A 28 -48.02 -13.04 28.19
CA ASP A 28 -48.10 -14.49 27.98
C ASP A 28 -47.62 -15.23 29.23
N THR A 29 -48.52 -15.99 29.86
CA THR A 29 -48.34 -16.59 31.19
C THR A 29 -47.54 -17.89 31.21
N ASP A 30 -47.11 -18.42 30.06
CA ASP A 30 -46.42 -19.72 29.98
C ASP A 30 -44.89 -19.66 29.87
N MET A 31 -44.27 -18.48 29.85
CA MET A 31 -42.80 -18.33 29.80
C MET A 31 -42.12 -18.07 31.15
N ARG A 32 -42.83 -18.24 32.28
CA ARG A 32 -42.28 -18.03 33.63
C ARG A 32 -41.92 -19.32 34.38
N ALA A 33 -42.23 -20.50 33.83
CA ALA A 33 -42.06 -21.79 34.51
C ALA A 33 -40.77 -22.57 34.18
N SER A 34 -39.88 -22.05 33.33
CA SER A 34 -38.64 -22.75 32.93
C SER A 34 -37.35 -22.16 33.51
N PHE A 35 -37.45 -21.14 34.39
CA PHE A 35 -36.29 -20.46 34.96
C PHE A 35 -36.12 -20.61 36.49
N GLU A 36 -37.00 -21.37 37.16
CA GLU A 36 -36.99 -21.50 38.65
C GLU A 36 -36.93 -22.96 39.17
N ALA A 37 -36.46 -23.92 38.38
CA ALA A 37 -36.24 -25.30 38.85
C ALA A 37 -34.78 -25.72 38.62
N GLY A 38 -33.91 -25.48 39.60
CA GLY A 38 -32.53 -25.96 39.54
C GLY A 38 -31.54 -25.36 40.54
N GLN A 39 -31.97 -25.02 41.77
CA GLN A 39 -31.03 -24.72 42.86
C GLN A 39 -30.95 -25.89 43.83
N THR A 40 -29.84 -26.64 43.81
CA THR A 40 -29.32 -27.29 45.03
C THR A 40 -27.82 -27.62 44.91
N LYS A 41 -27.05 -27.01 45.83
CA LYS A 41 -25.77 -27.40 46.47
C LYS A 41 -24.61 -27.94 45.61
N TRP A 42 -23.51 -27.17 45.55
CA TRP A 42 -22.13 -27.67 45.63
C TRP A 42 -21.28 -26.74 46.51
N GLU A 43 -20.41 -27.35 47.31
CA GLU A 43 -19.72 -26.83 48.51
C GLU A 43 -18.51 -25.93 48.25
N GLU A 44 -18.17 -25.15 49.28
CA GLU A 44 -17.03 -24.23 49.37
C GLU A 44 -15.66 -24.94 49.31
N GLN A 45 -14.77 -24.49 48.42
CA GLN A 45 -13.32 -24.58 48.63
C GLN A 45 -12.60 -23.27 48.26
N LYS A 46 -11.59 -22.98 49.09
CA LYS A 46 -10.91 -21.71 49.33
C LYS A 46 -10.09 -21.17 48.14
N LYS A 47 -10.15 -19.84 47.94
CA LYS A 47 -9.22 -19.05 47.10
C LYS A 47 -7.85 -18.86 47.82
N PRO A 48 -6.70 -18.99 47.14
CA PRO A 48 -5.45 -18.47 47.66
C PRO A 48 -5.33 -16.96 47.40
N GLN A 49 -4.96 -16.22 48.45
CA GLN A 49 -4.59 -14.81 48.45
C GLN A 49 -3.31 -14.55 47.65
N ARG A 50 -3.24 -13.38 47.00
CA ARG A 50 -1.98 -12.76 46.55
C ARG A 50 -1.35 -12.01 47.74
N PRO A 51 -0.07 -12.23 48.09
CA PRO A 51 0.68 -11.28 48.92
C PRO A 51 1.30 -10.19 48.04
N GLY A 52 1.17 -8.95 48.48
CA GLY A 52 1.64 -7.76 47.79
C GLY A 52 3.12 -7.40 48.03
N ALA A 53 3.52 -6.41 47.22
CA ALA A 53 4.56 -5.38 47.37
C ALA A 53 5.72 -5.55 48.35
N GLY A 54 6.93 -5.34 47.80
CA GLY A 54 8.03 -4.64 48.47
C GLY A 54 9.30 -5.46 48.66
N ILE A 55 10.38 -5.06 47.98
CA ILE A 55 11.72 -4.75 48.53
C ILE A 55 12.74 -4.68 47.36
N ARG A 56 13.36 -3.50 47.22
CA ARG A 56 14.60 -3.26 46.47
C ARG A 56 15.73 -4.15 47.03
N ALA A 57 16.48 -4.82 46.17
CA ALA A 57 17.85 -5.21 46.52
C ALA A 57 18.76 -5.28 45.27
N LYS A 58 19.81 -4.46 45.32
CA LYS A 58 21.05 -4.55 44.54
C LYS A 58 21.72 -5.90 44.80
N THR A 59 22.50 -6.43 43.84
CA THR A 59 23.77 -7.17 44.03
C THR A 59 24.25 -7.63 42.65
N SER A 60 25.28 -7.02 42.05
CA SER A 60 26.72 -7.22 42.27
C SER A 60 27.28 -8.52 41.70
N PHE A 61 28.18 -8.33 40.73
CA PHE A 61 29.23 -9.26 40.29
C PHE A 61 29.77 -10.13 41.44
N ARG A 62 29.75 -11.45 41.25
CA ARG A 62 30.73 -12.38 41.82
C ARG A 62 31.04 -13.45 40.77
N GLY A 63 32.32 -13.50 40.40
CA GLY A 63 32.86 -14.52 39.50
C GLY A 63 32.80 -15.90 40.13
N TRP A 64 32.75 -16.91 39.26
CA TRP A 64 33.04 -18.28 39.62
C TRP A 64 34.38 -18.69 39.00
N ALA A 65 35.19 -19.29 39.86
CA ALA A 65 36.54 -19.72 39.66
C ALA A 65 36.75 -20.80 38.59
N SER A 66 37.94 -20.71 38.01
CA SER A 66 38.64 -21.67 37.16
C SER A 66 38.56 -23.12 37.66
N LYS A 67 38.19 -24.04 36.76
CA LYS A 67 38.71 -25.40 36.77
C LYS A 67 39.42 -25.65 35.44
N LYS A 68 40.74 -25.84 35.55
CA LYS A 68 41.61 -26.40 34.51
C LYS A 68 41.20 -27.86 34.27
N GLU A 69 40.94 -28.22 33.02
CA GLU A 69 41.23 -29.57 32.54
C GLU A 69 41.47 -29.58 31.01
N ASN A 70 42.62 -30.16 30.67
CA ASN A 70 43.11 -30.71 29.41
C ASN A 70 42.94 -29.96 28.08
N LYS A 71 44.05 -29.35 27.66
CA LYS A 71 44.47 -29.24 26.26
C LYS A 71 44.85 -30.62 25.73
N SER A 72 44.07 -31.16 24.81
CA SER A 72 44.57 -31.92 23.65
C SER A 72 43.37 -32.30 22.76
N ASN A 73 43.56 -32.14 21.45
CA ASN A 73 42.61 -32.42 20.37
C ASN A 73 41.39 -31.47 20.24
N LEU A 74 41.64 -30.29 19.69
CA LEU A 74 40.69 -29.68 18.77
C LEU A 74 41.42 -29.52 17.44
N GLN A 75 41.17 -30.45 16.52
CA GLN A 75 41.47 -30.28 15.11
C GLN A 75 40.88 -28.95 14.66
N VAL A 76 41.65 -28.19 13.89
CA VAL A 76 41.17 -27.04 13.13
C VAL A 76 40.13 -27.59 12.14
N GLN A 77 38.86 -27.60 12.54
CA GLN A 77 37.77 -27.75 11.60
C GLN A 77 37.68 -26.43 10.84
N SER A 78 38.04 -26.48 9.57
CA SER A 78 37.80 -25.40 8.62
C SER A 78 36.32 -25.02 8.68
N TYR A 79 36.01 -23.87 9.28
CA TYR A 79 34.67 -23.31 9.22
C TYR A 79 34.38 -22.92 7.78
N GLN A 80 33.46 -23.64 7.15
CA GLN A 80 32.88 -23.25 5.88
C GLN A 80 31.99 -22.01 6.13
N PRO A 81 32.05 -20.96 5.27
CA PRO A 81 31.17 -19.81 5.41
C PRO A 81 29.71 -20.25 5.36
N TYR A 82 28.97 -19.99 6.43
CA TYR A 82 27.55 -20.34 6.50
C TYR A 82 26.74 -19.36 5.64
N ILE A 83 26.19 -19.87 4.55
CA ILE A 83 25.15 -19.23 3.74
C ILE A 83 23.81 -19.85 4.16
N VAL A 84 22.80 -19.02 4.41
CA VAL A 84 21.45 -19.48 4.75
C VAL A 84 20.87 -20.26 3.57
N GLU A 85 20.92 -21.60 3.60
CA GLU A 85 20.24 -22.49 2.64
C GLU A 85 18.83 -22.87 3.10
N GLU A 86 17.91 -22.95 2.14
CA GLU A 86 16.53 -23.39 2.36
C GLU A 86 16.43 -24.91 2.57
N SER A 87 15.77 -25.32 3.66
CA SER A 87 15.11 -26.63 3.76
C SER A 87 13.72 -26.48 4.38
N ARG A 88 12.74 -27.14 3.73
CA ARG A 88 11.27 -26.94 3.77
C ARG A 88 10.56 -27.51 5.04
N PRO A 89 9.21 -27.52 5.09
CA PRO A 89 8.33 -26.45 5.53
C PRO A 89 7.62 -26.89 6.83
N SER A 90 7.91 -26.23 7.94
CA SER A 90 7.23 -26.56 9.19
C SER A 90 6.99 -25.33 10.03
N GLY A 91 5.70 -24.97 10.11
CA GLY A 91 5.05 -24.28 11.22
C GLY A 91 5.83 -23.18 11.93
N ASN A 92 5.66 -21.94 11.48
CA ASN A 92 5.97 -20.79 12.32
C ASN A 92 4.67 -20.16 12.81
N PHE A 93 4.37 -20.46 14.08
CA PHE A 93 3.56 -19.61 14.94
C PHE A 93 4.07 -18.17 14.83
N ALA A 94 3.26 -17.28 14.25
CA ALA A 94 3.50 -15.86 14.37
C ALA A 94 3.25 -15.48 15.83
N ARG A 95 4.32 -15.18 16.58
CA ARG A 95 4.20 -14.48 17.85
C ARG A 95 3.52 -13.14 17.62
N THR A 96 2.58 -12.83 18.51
CA THR A 96 1.94 -11.52 18.75
C THR A 96 2.75 -10.36 18.20
N GLU A 97 2.14 -9.59 17.29
CA GLU A 97 2.68 -8.36 16.74
C GLU A 97 3.32 -7.53 17.84
N HIS A 98 4.57 -7.16 17.62
CA HIS A 98 5.26 -6.24 18.49
C HIS A 98 4.62 -4.87 18.33
N LYS A 99 3.73 -4.51 19.27
CA LYS A 99 3.23 -3.14 19.45
C LYS A 99 4.37 -2.33 20.08
N PRO A 100 4.88 -1.29 19.41
CA PRO A 100 5.86 -0.38 19.99
C PRO A 100 5.28 0.22 21.26
N ASN A 101 6.10 0.32 22.32
CA ASN A 101 5.63 0.73 23.63
C ASN A 101 5.47 2.25 23.63
N THR A 102 4.27 2.81 23.47
CA THR A 102 4.00 4.26 23.56
C THR A 102 3.17 4.60 24.80
N LYS A 103 3.25 5.84 25.29
CA LYS A 103 2.45 6.31 26.45
C LYS A 103 0.97 6.54 26.11
N SER A 104 0.65 6.76 24.83
CA SER A 104 -0.70 6.97 24.26
C SER A 104 -1.00 5.95 23.16
N GLU A 105 -2.27 5.67 22.90
CA GLU A 105 -2.66 4.96 21.67
C GLU A 105 -2.47 5.88 20.47
N GLU A 106 -1.47 5.59 19.66
CA GLU A 106 -1.14 6.35 18.46
C GLU A 106 -1.47 5.51 17.22
N GLU A 107 -2.11 6.12 16.23
CA GLU A 107 -2.38 5.49 14.93
C GLU A 107 -1.08 5.18 14.17
N HIS A 108 -0.07 6.05 14.34
CA HIS A 108 1.25 5.91 13.72
C HIS A 108 2.36 6.16 14.75
N VAL A 109 3.45 5.41 14.64
CA VAL A 109 4.68 5.66 15.40
C VAL A 109 5.88 5.75 14.46
N TYR A 110 6.86 6.53 14.85
CA TYR A 110 8.04 6.80 14.04
C TYR A 110 9.30 6.28 14.71
N VAL A 111 10.27 5.92 13.89
CA VAL A 111 11.59 5.45 14.30
C VAL A 111 12.61 6.41 13.73
N LEU A 112 13.55 6.84 14.56
CA LEU A 112 14.63 7.72 14.14
C LEU A 112 15.94 6.93 14.09
N THR A 113 16.65 6.98 12.97
CA THR A 113 17.96 6.35 12.81
C THR A 113 19.01 7.36 12.40
N LEU A 114 20.28 7.04 12.69
CA LEU A 114 21.41 7.78 12.15
C LEU A 114 21.63 7.41 10.68
N LYS A 115 21.74 8.42 9.81
CA LYS A 115 22.13 8.25 8.41
C LYS A 115 23.64 8.22 8.31
N VAL A 116 24.19 7.16 7.71
CA VAL A 116 25.64 6.98 7.54
C VAL A 116 26.03 6.85 6.07
N THR A 117 27.29 7.10 5.74
CA THR A 117 27.81 6.96 4.36
C THR A 117 27.78 5.50 3.88
N ASP A 118 27.70 5.33 2.55
CA ASP A 118 27.75 4.02 1.88
C ASP A 118 28.94 3.14 2.29
N SER A 119 30.09 3.75 2.63
CA SER A 119 31.29 3.05 3.10
C SER A 119 31.05 2.23 4.36
N LEU A 120 30.08 2.64 5.19
CA LEU A 120 29.68 1.95 6.41
C LEU A 120 28.33 1.23 6.26
N ALA A 121 27.37 1.83 5.53
CA ALA A 121 26.05 1.24 5.34
C ALA A 121 26.10 -0.08 4.55
N LYS A 122 26.76 -0.11 3.39
CA LYS A 122 26.75 -1.28 2.50
C LYS A 122 27.37 -2.53 3.14
N PRO A 123 28.52 -2.46 3.83
CA PRO A 123 29.07 -3.63 4.53
C PRO A 123 28.17 -4.13 5.66
N MET A 124 27.53 -3.22 6.42
CA MET A 124 26.61 -3.60 7.50
C MET A 124 25.33 -4.24 6.95
N ASP A 125 24.79 -3.70 5.86
CA ASP A 125 23.64 -4.27 5.14
C ASP A 125 23.96 -5.67 4.60
N ALA A 126 25.14 -5.85 4.00
CA ALA A 126 25.58 -7.16 3.50
C ALA A 126 25.66 -8.21 4.63
N MET A 127 26.23 -7.85 5.79
CA MET A 127 26.24 -8.73 6.96
C MET A 127 24.82 -9.06 7.42
N ARG A 128 23.91 -8.08 7.44
CA ARG A 128 22.53 -8.33 7.83
C ARG A 128 21.79 -9.21 6.82
N ASP A 129 21.97 -8.99 5.53
CA ASP A 129 21.36 -9.80 4.48
C ASP A 129 21.86 -11.25 4.50
N GLN A 130 23.10 -11.44 4.93
CA GLN A 130 23.72 -12.74 5.09
C GLN A 130 23.20 -13.49 6.34
N TYR A 131 23.15 -12.82 7.50
CA TYR A 131 22.93 -13.48 8.79
C TYR A 131 21.50 -13.34 9.34
N PHE A 132 20.71 -12.35 8.92
CA PHE A 132 19.34 -12.14 9.38
C PHE A 132 18.38 -13.08 8.62
N PRO A 133 17.35 -13.66 9.28
CA PRO A 133 16.36 -14.49 8.58
C PRO A 133 15.71 -13.74 7.42
N ARG A 134 15.94 -14.20 6.18
CA ARG A 134 15.52 -13.51 4.94
C ARG A 134 14.03 -13.15 4.90
N ASN A 135 13.18 -14.04 5.41
CA ASN A 135 11.73 -13.84 5.49
C ASN A 135 11.30 -12.76 6.53
N LEU A 136 12.20 -12.33 7.40
CA LEU A 136 11.98 -11.30 8.42
C LEU A 136 12.82 -10.04 8.19
N ASN A 137 13.78 -10.06 7.26
CA ASN A 137 14.65 -8.93 6.97
C ASN A 137 13.91 -7.92 6.07
N ARG A 138 13.45 -6.82 6.66
CA ARG A 138 12.59 -5.80 6.01
C ARG A 138 13.25 -4.43 5.85
N THR A 139 14.40 -4.23 6.47
CA THR A 139 15.15 -2.97 6.54
C THR A 139 16.62 -3.33 6.69
N GLY A 140 17.52 -2.55 6.08
CA GLY A 140 18.96 -2.68 6.24
C GLY A 140 19.43 -2.58 7.70
N ALA A 141 20.72 -2.82 7.92
CA ALA A 141 21.34 -2.65 9.21
C ALA A 141 21.39 -1.15 9.55
N HIS A 142 20.85 -0.80 10.71
CA HIS A 142 20.66 0.60 11.09
C HIS A 142 21.09 0.84 12.53
N LEU A 143 21.36 2.11 12.83
CA LEU A 143 21.62 2.62 14.18
C LEU A 143 20.40 3.42 14.65
N THR A 144 19.56 2.80 15.47
CA THR A 144 18.37 3.45 16.02
C THR A 144 18.71 4.40 17.15
N LEU A 145 18.19 5.63 17.05
CA LEU A 145 18.20 6.63 18.12
C LEU A 145 16.93 6.49 18.98
N PHE A 146 15.75 6.48 18.34
CA PHE A 146 14.45 6.38 19.02
C PHE A 146 13.58 5.36 18.31
N HIS A 147 12.85 4.53 19.05
CA HIS A 147 12.13 3.36 18.56
C HIS A 147 10.63 3.60 18.34
N ALA A 148 10.03 4.56 19.06
CA ALA A 148 8.59 4.78 19.05
C ALA A 148 8.23 6.26 19.36
N LEU A 149 8.55 7.15 18.41
CA LEU A 149 8.16 8.56 18.46
C LEU A 149 6.68 8.73 18.06
N PRO A 150 5.86 9.47 18.82
CA PRO A 150 4.41 9.56 18.60
C PRO A 150 4.04 10.52 17.46
N HIS A 151 3.11 10.12 16.59
CA HIS A 151 2.63 10.96 15.49
C HIS A 151 1.94 12.24 15.99
N SER A 152 1.25 12.19 17.12
CA SER A 152 0.60 13.35 17.74
C SER A 152 1.53 14.53 18.01
N HIS A 153 2.86 14.32 18.02
CA HIS A 153 3.86 15.35 18.29
C HIS A 153 4.79 15.62 17.10
N MET A 154 4.36 15.31 15.88
CA MET A 154 5.19 15.47 14.67
C MET A 154 5.75 16.88 14.50
N GLU A 155 4.98 17.94 14.78
CA GLU A 155 5.49 19.32 14.68
C GLU A 155 6.72 19.55 15.58
N ALA A 156 6.64 19.15 16.86
CA ALA A 156 7.75 19.27 17.81
C ALA A 156 8.94 18.35 17.47
N LEU A 157 8.67 17.18 16.90
CA LEU A 157 9.71 16.28 16.40
C LEU A 157 10.46 16.92 15.22
N GLU A 158 9.73 17.46 14.25
CA GLU A 158 10.33 18.09 13.07
C GLU A 158 11.14 19.33 13.45
N GLU A 159 10.64 20.15 14.38
CA GLU A 159 11.36 21.31 14.90
C GLU A 159 12.72 20.92 15.50
N GLY A 160 12.73 19.96 16.44
CA GLY A 160 13.97 19.49 17.08
C GLY A 160 14.94 18.82 16.11
N LEU A 161 14.43 18.05 15.14
CA LEU A 161 15.25 17.42 14.11
C LEU A 161 15.88 18.44 13.16
N ASN A 162 15.14 19.49 12.78
CA ASN A 162 15.67 20.57 11.94
C ASN A 162 16.76 21.38 12.68
N GLU A 163 16.56 21.67 13.98
CA GLU A 163 17.54 22.39 14.80
C GLU A 163 18.85 21.61 14.94
N VAL A 164 18.76 20.32 15.25
CA VAL A 164 19.93 19.43 15.33
C VAL A 164 20.62 19.32 13.98
N ALA A 165 19.86 19.14 12.89
CA ALA A 165 20.44 19.01 11.56
C ALA A 165 21.21 20.26 11.11
N ALA A 166 20.68 21.44 11.44
CA ALA A 166 21.32 22.71 11.14
C ALA A 166 22.60 22.97 11.96
N SER A 167 22.66 22.47 13.21
CA SER A 167 23.76 22.76 14.15
C SER A 167 24.86 21.70 14.15
N MET A 168 24.54 20.46 13.82
CA MET A 168 25.47 19.33 13.87
C MET A 168 26.27 19.21 12.57
N LYS A 169 27.56 18.87 12.68
CA LYS A 169 28.43 18.54 11.54
C LYS A 169 28.55 17.03 11.36
N PRO A 170 28.78 16.52 10.14
CA PRO A 170 29.12 15.13 9.93
C PRO A 170 30.31 14.69 10.79
N PHE A 171 30.23 13.50 11.36
CA PHE A 171 31.24 12.96 12.28
C PHE A 171 31.56 11.49 11.96
N GLU A 172 32.77 11.06 12.29
CA GLU A 172 33.22 9.69 12.03
C GLU A 172 32.48 8.68 12.91
N VAL A 173 32.14 7.53 12.31
CA VAL A 173 31.47 6.40 12.93
C VAL A 173 32.15 5.13 12.44
N SER A 174 32.42 4.21 13.36
CA SER A 174 32.97 2.90 13.01
C SER A 174 32.27 1.76 13.71
N SER A 175 32.31 0.59 13.06
CA SER A 175 31.90 -0.65 13.71
C SER A 175 32.81 -0.96 14.89
N GLY A 176 32.24 -1.54 15.94
CA GLY A 176 32.96 -2.01 17.11
C GLY A 176 32.91 -3.53 17.21
N LYS A 177 33.28 -4.04 18.38
CA LYS A 177 33.27 -5.49 18.61
C LYS A 177 31.84 -6.03 18.52
N PRO A 178 31.64 -7.18 17.83
CA PRO A 178 30.35 -7.85 17.90
C PRO A 178 30.10 -8.36 19.32
N PHE A 179 28.84 -8.49 19.67
CA PHE A 179 28.41 -9.09 20.92
C PHE A 179 27.25 -10.04 20.69
N ARG A 180 27.16 -11.05 21.55
CA ARG A 180 26.10 -12.05 21.49
C ARG A 180 24.81 -11.49 22.10
N MET A 181 23.72 -11.57 21.34
CA MET A 181 22.37 -11.33 21.83
C MET A 181 21.71 -12.68 22.14
N ARG A 182 20.61 -12.66 22.90
CA ARG A 182 19.89 -13.89 23.27
C ARG A 182 19.43 -14.73 22.05
N LYS A 183 19.09 -14.08 20.94
CA LYS A 183 18.57 -14.71 19.71
C LYS A 183 19.24 -14.19 18.45
N GLY A 184 20.51 -13.80 18.55
CA GLY A 184 21.20 -13.14 17.44
C GLY A 184 22.54 -12.50 17.79
N VAL A 185 23.00 -11.63 16.90
CA VAL A 185 24.30 -10.97 16.97
C VAL A 185 24.13 -9.49 16.68
N GLY A 186 24.71 -8.67 17.55
CA GLY A 186 24.79 -7.22 17.39
C GLY A 186 26.23 -6.77 17.21
N ILE A 187 26.43 -5.61 16.60
CA ILE A 187 27.73 -4.97 16.42
C ILE A 187 27.68 -3.63 17.14
N ASN A 188 28.60 -3.40 18.09
CA ASN A 188 28.67 -2.13 18.81
C ASN A 188 29.12 -1.00 17.89
N VAL A 189 28.92 0.24 18.30
CA VAL A 189 29.57 1.42 17.72
C VAL A 189 30.86 1.69 18.51
N ASP A 190 31.99 1.89 17.84
CA ASP A 190 33.26 2.25 18.49
C ASP A 190 33.49 3.77 18.39
N GLU A 191 33.98 4.24 17.24
CA GLU A 191 34.07 5.67 16.97
C GLU A 191 32.67 6.26 16.73
N GLY A 192 32.46 7.50 17.17
CA GLY A 192 31.17 8.19 17.04
C GLY A 192 30.16 7.92 18.17
N TYR A 193 30.38 6.92 19.04
CA TYR A 193 29.46 6.58 20.14
C TYR A 193 29.15 7.78 21.06
N LYS A 194 30.17 8.54 21.46
CA LYS A 194 30.00 9.70 22.35
C LYS A 194 29.12 10.76 21.69
N THR A 195 29.44 11.13 20.45
CA THR A 195 28.69 12.11 19.67
C THR A 195 27.24 11.70 19.45
N MET A 196 26.99 10.42 19.13
CA MET A 196 25.63 9.88 19.03
C MET A 196 24.87 9.94 20.36
N LYS A 197 25.57 9.69 21.48
CA LYS A 197 24.97 9.73 22.81
C LYS A 197 24.60 11.15 23.22
N ASP A 198 25.47 12.12 22.92
CA ASP A 198 25.20 13.53 23.18
C ASP A 198 23.98 13.98 22.35
N LEU A 199 23.96 13.67 21.04
CA LEU A 199 22.81 13.85 20.14
C LEU A 199 21.51 13.22 20.68
N HIS A 200 21.54 11.96 21.10
CA HIS A 200 20.38 11.30 21.68
C HIS A 200 19.92 12.00 22.96
N THR A 201 20.85 12.44 23.82
CA THR A 201 20.53 13.11 25.08
C THR A 201 19.87 14.47 24.84
N ASP A 202 20.35 15.22 23.85
CA ASP A 202 19.80 16.52 23.48
C ASP A 202 18.34 16.37 22.99
N LEU A 203 18.11 15.47 22.03
CA LEU A 203 16.75 15.17 21.54
C LEU A 203 15.86 14.59 22.64
N GLN A 204 16.40 13.72 23.49
CA GLN A 204 15.67 13.14 24.63
C GLN A 204 15.23 14.21 25.63
N SER A 205 16.05 15.23 25.86
CA SER A 205 15.71 16.36 26.73
C SER A 205 14.60 17.22 26.11
N GLN A 206 14.65 17.47 24.79
CA GLN A 206 13.62 18.24 24.08
C GLN A 206 12.26 17.52 24.09
N TRP A 207 12.26 16.19 23.99
CA TRP A 207 11.05 15.38 23.82
C TRP A 207 10.54 14.70 25.09
N ALA A 208 11.16 14.98 26.24
CA ALA A 208 10.92 14.29 27.52
C ALA A 208 9.43 14.21 27.92
N ALA A 209 8.62 15.19 27.52
CA ALA A 209 7.19 15.24 27.80
C ALA A 209 6.40 14.06 27.20
N PHE A 210 6.79 13.54 26.04
CA PHE A 210 6.00 12.57 25.27
C PHE A 210 6.74 11.29 24.88
N LEU A 211 8.02 11.13 25.23
CA LEU A 211 8.75 9.89 24.98
C LEU A 211 8.20 8.69 25.77
N SER A 212 8.26 7.52 25.14
CA SER A 212 7.99 6.23 25.78
C SER A 212 8.97 5.91 26.90
N GLU A 213 8.65 4.94 27.78
CA GLU A 213 9.63 4.47 28.78
C GLU A 213 10.90 3.88 28.15
N GLN A 214 10.76 3.25 26.98
CA GLN A 214 11.88 2.67 26.24
C GLN A 214 12.81 3.77 25.71
N ASP A 215 12.24 4.82 25.11
CA ASP A 215 12.98 5.92 24.49
C ASP A 215 13.42 7.00 25.50
N ALA A 216 12.76 7.08 26.66
CA ALA A 216 13.23 7.85 27.81
C ALA A 216 14.35 7.12 28.59
N GLY A 217 14.66 5.88 28.21
CA GLY A 217 15.64 5.01 28.86
C GLY A 217 17.09 5.26 28.44
N GLY A 218 17.94 4.28 28.75
CA GLY A 218 19.37 4.34 28.45
C GLY A 218 19.68 4.04 26.97
N PHE A 219 20.57 4.85 26.39
CA PHE A 219 20.97 4.73 24.99
C PHE A 219 22.18 3.79 24.80
N ARG A 220 22.02 2.80 23.91
CA ARG A 220 23.07 1.84 23.51
C ARG A 220 22.95 1.51 22.02
N PRO A 221 23.49 2.36 21.12
CA PRO A 221 23.42 2.14 19.69
C PRO A 221 24.24 0.91 19.30
N HIS A 222 23.67 0.10 18.44
CA HIS A 222 24.31 -1.07 17.85
C HIS A 222 23.60 -1.42 16.55
N TRP A 223 24.32 -2.00 15.60
CA TRP A 223 23.69 -2.67 14.47
C TRP A 223 23.20 -4.04 14.91
N THR A 224 21.99 -4.40 14.50
CA THR A 224 21.52 -5.79 14.61
C THR A 224 21.71 -6.47 13.26
N VAL A 225 22.68 -7.38 13.16
CA VAL A 225 22.92 -8.16 11.92
C VAL A 225 22.22 -9.52 11.95
N MET A 226 21.88 -10.02 13.13
CA MET A 226 21.09 -11.25 13.29
C MET A 226 20.16 -11.10 14.49
N ASN A 227 18.90 -11.49 14.34
CA ASN A 227 17.94 -11.59 15.45
C ASN A 227 16.83 -12.59 15.09
N LYS A 228 16.01 -12.99 16.07
CA LYS A 228 14.88 -13.92 15.90
C LYS A 228 15.30 -15.33 15.46
N VAL A 229 16.53 -15.74 15.78
CA VAL A 229 17.02 -17.10 15.55
C VAL A 229 17.06 -17.84 16.88
N ASP A 230 16.33 -18.95 16.96
CA ASP A 230 16.21 -19.77 18.18
C ASP A 230 17.31 -20.83 18.32
N ASP A 231 18.01 -21.13 17.23
CA ASP A 231 19.10 -22.11 17.20
C ASP A 231 20.41 -21.49 17.72
N GLU A 232 20.80 -21.83 18.94
CA GLU A 232 21.99 -21.29 19.59
C GLU A 232 23.29 -21.58 18.82
N SER A 233 23.38 -22.76 18.20
CA SER A 233 24.56 -23.16 17.42
C SER A 233 24.76 -22.29 16.19
N LYS A 234 23.65 -21.91 15.52
CA LYS A 234 23.68 -20.95 14.40
C LYS A 234 24.09 -19.56 14.85
N VAL A 235 23.58 -19.11 16.00
CA VAL A 235 23.98 -17.81 16.55
C VAL A 235 25.47 -17.83 16.93
N ASP A 236 25.98 -18.94 17.48
CA ASP A 236 27.42 -19.08 17.84
C ASP A 236 28.32 -19.10 16.62
N GLY A 237 27.94 -19.85 15.57
CA GLY A 237 28.65 -19.85 14.30
C GLY A 237 28.69 -18.47 13.64
N ALA A 238 27.54 -17.79 13.57
CA ALA A 238 27.47 -16.42 13.05
C ALA A 238 28.31 -15.45 13.88
N PHE A 239 28.24 -15.53 15.22
CA PHE A 239 29.04 -14.68 16.10
C PHE A 239 30.54 -14.89 15.91
N ALA A 240 31.01 -16.13 15.78
CA ALA A 240 32.42 -16.43 15.55
C ALA A 240 32.90 -15.89 14.19
N THR A 241 32.08 -16.07 13.14
CA THR A 241 32.39 -15.61 11.78
C THR A 241 32.44 -14.08 11.69
N ILE A 242 31.40 -13.39 12.17
CA ILE A 242 31.33 -11.93 12.22
C ILE A 242 32.48 -11.36 13.06
N ARG A 243 32.85 -12.03 14.16
CA ARG A 243 33.99 -11.62 14.98
C ARG A 243 35.32 -11.72 14.25
N GLN A 244 35.50 -12.74 13.41
CA GLN A 244 36.68 -12.86 12.57
C GLN A 244 36.68 -11.78 11.47
N GLU A 245 35.57 -11.65 10.72
CA GLU A 245 35.41 -10.64 9.66
C GLU A 245 35.73 -9.22 10.16
N LEU A 246 35.13 -8.82 11.30
CA LEU A 246 35.38 -7.49 11.90
C LEU A 246 36.75 -7.35 12.56
N SER A 247 37.44 -8.45 12.86
CA SER A 247 38.83 -8.39 13.32
C SER A 247 39.83 -8.18 12.18
N GLU A 248 39.45 -8.55 10.95
CA GLU A 248 40.26 -8.39 9.75
C GLU A 248 39.99 -7.05 9.05
N SER A 249 38.76 -6.54 9.11
CA SER A 249 38.38 -5.25 8.52
C SER A 249 37.33 -4.53 9.36
N ASN A 250 37.75 -3.44 10.02
CA ASN A 250 36.82 -2.54 10.67
C ASN A 250 36.09 -1.70 9.62
N GLN A 251 34.78 -1.52 9.75
CA GLN A 251 33.99 -0.71 8.83
C GLN A 251 33.91 0.72 9.35
N GLU A 252 34.22 1.68 8.47
CA GLU A 252 34.34 3.09 8.82
C GLU A 252 33.54 3.96 7.83
N GLY A 253 32.97 5.05 8.35
CA GLY A 253 32.24 6.01 7.56
C GLY A 253 31.82 7.21 8.39
N LYS A 254 30.96 8.06 7.82
CA LYS A 254 30.48 9.25 8.50
C LYS A 254 29.00 9.16 8.79
N ALA A 255 28.60 9.64 9.96
CA ALA A 255 27.24 10.09 10.20
C ALA A 255 27.02 11.40 9.43
N ILE A 256 26.07 11.42 8.50
CA ILE A 256 25.81 12.57 7.61
C ILE A 256 24.43 13.19 7.83
N GLY A 257 23.61 12.58 8.68
CA GLY A 257 22.28 13.08 9.00
C GLY A 257 21.46 12.11 9.82
N LEU A 258 20.15 12.32 9.81
CA LEU A 258 19.13 11.51 10.45
C LEU A 258 18.10 11.07 9.42
N ASP A 259 17.65 9.82 9.51
CA ASP A 259 16.53 9.32 8.72
C ASP A 259 15.34 9.06 9.68
N LEU A 260 14.18 9.63 9.34
CA LEU A 260 12.94 9.40 10.04
C LEU A 260 12.10 8.38 9.26
N TRP A 261 11.61 7.37 9.97
CA TRP A 261 10.84 6.26 9.41
C TRP A 261 9.49 6.15 10.09
N ARG A 262 8.44 5.84 9.37
CA ARG A 262 7.13 5.45 9.93
C ARG A 262 7.08 3.94 10.08
N TYR A 263 6.74 3.46 11.27
CA TYR A 263 6.59 2.03 11.55
C TYR A 263 5.16 1.58 11.25
N GLU A 264 5.01 0.59 10.37
CA GLU A 264 3.73 -0.01 9.98
C GLU A 264 3.79 -1.54 10.03
N GLY A 265 3.30 -2.15 11.12
CA GLY A 265 3.16 -3.62 11.19
C GLY A 265 4.46 -4.39 10.95
N GLY A 266 5.60 -3.85 11.42
CA GLY A 266 6.94 -4.41 11.21
C GLY A 266 7.66 -3.93 9.94
N ASN A 267 7.05 -3.07 9.13
CA ASN A 267 7.72 -2.37 8.02
C ASN A 267 8.14 -0.96 8.43
N TRP A 268 9.23 -0.47 7.86
CA TRP A 268 9.75 0.87 8.09
C TRP A 268 9.66 1.64 6.78
N ILE A 269 8.78 2.64 6.75
CA ILE A 269 8.56 3.49 5.58
C ILE A 269 9.36 4.76 5.77
N PHE A 270 10.28 5.05 4.86
CA PHE A 270 11.05 6.30 4.91
C PHE A 270 10.12 7.52 4.81
N VAL A 271 10.32 8.51 5.68
CA VAL A 271 9.49 9.71 5.77
C VAL A 271 10.27 10.93 5.30
N LYS A 272 11.43 11.18 5.93
CA LYS A 272 12.21 12.41 5.72
C LYS A 272 13.65 12.20 6.20
N GLU A 273 14.59 12.83 5.52
CA GLU A 273 15.98 12.95 5.98
C GLU A 273 16.29 14.35 6.49
N TYR A 274 17.19 14.42 7.46
CA TYR A 274 17.68 15.65 8.06
C TYR A 274 19.21 15.62 8.03
N MET A 275 19.80 16.27 7.02
CA MET A 275 21.24 16.25 6.77
C MET A 275 22.00 17.18 7.72
N PHE A 276 23.11 16.71 8.27
CA PHE A 276 24.03 17.53 9.06
C PHE A 276 24.78 18.54 8.17
N GLY A 277 25.04 19.73 8.71
CA GLY A 277 25.63 20.87 7.99
C GLY A 277 26.94 20.55 7.25
N ASP A 278 27.06 21.13 6.04
CA ASP A 278 28.08 20.95 4.99
C ASP A 278 28.43 19.51 4.58
N GLY A 279 27.39 18.72 4.29
CA GLY A 279 27.41 17.70 3.24
C GLY A 279 27.20 18.27 1.83
N VAL A 280 27.86 19.39 1.47
CA VAL A 280 27.76 19.99 0.12
C VAL A 280 28.35 19.04 -0.92
N ARG A 281 27.52 18.65 -1.89
CA ARG A 281 27.93 18.00 -3.14
C ARG A 281 29.06 18.79 -3.81
N THR A 282 30.24 18.20 -3.94
CA THR A 282 31.30 18.70 -4.80
C THR A 282 30.89 18.51 -6.26
N PRO A 283 30.77 19.57 -7.09
CA PRO A 283 30.63 19.43 -8.53
C PRO A 283 32.03 19.28 -9.14
N THR A 284 32.31 18.14 -9.78
CA THR A 284 33.48 17.99 -10.65
C THR A 284 33.27 18.86 -11.90
N ARG A 285 33.85 20.06 -11.85
CA ARG A 285 34.02 20.97 -12.97
C ARG A 285 35.21 20.49 -13.80
N VAL A 286 34.99 20.19 -15.08
CA VAL A 286 36.07 20.11 -16.06
C VAL A 286 36.11 21.45 -16.79
N ASP A 287 37.16 22.23 -16.52
CA ASP A 287 37.50 23.42 -17.30
C ASP A 287 38.20 23.01 -18.60
N THR A 288 37.84 23.64 -19.73
CA THR A 288 38.75 24.48 -20.56
C THR A 288 38.02 25.07 -21.78
N PRO A 289 38.56 26.13 -22.44
CA PRO A 289 37.79 27.34 -22.76
C PRO A 289 37.68 27.63 -24.26
N GLY A 290 36.86 28.61 -24.60
CA GLY A 290 37.01 29.37 -25.85
C GLY A 290 35.70 29.88 -26.43
N SER A 291 35.34 31.13 -26.11
CA SER A 291 34.54 31.95 -27.02
C SER A 291 35.50 32.59 -28.05
N PRO A 292 35.03 32.88 -29.26
CA PRO A 292 34.77 34.28 -29.53
C PRO A 292 33.49 34.56 -30.34
N THR A 293 32.76 35.56 -29.85
CA THR A 293 32.09 36.66 -30.57
C THR A 293 31.55 36.43 -31.99
N GLY A 294 30.24 36.64 -32.17
CA GLY A 294 29.61 36.73 -33.48
C GLY A 294 28.18 37.25 -33.43
N ASN A 295 28.03 38.56 -33.30
CA ASN A 295 26.77 39.28 -33.44
C ASN A 295 26.27 39.20 -34.90
N ARG A 296 25.02 38.80 -35.16
CA ARG A 296 24.23 39.14 -36.36
C ARG A 296 22.78 38.68 -36.22
N GLY A 297 21.87 39.65 -36.19
CA GLY A 297 20.44 39.40 -36.38
C GLY A 297 20.10 39.09 -37.84
N LEU A 298 18.97 38.43 -38.05
CA LEU A 298 18.10 38.41 -39.24
C LEU A 298 16.86 37.57 -38.84
N GLN A 299 15.73 38.21 -38.54
CA GLN A 299 14.67 38.57 -39.47
C GLN A 299 13.80 37.37 -39.89
N LEU A 300 12.58 37.39 -39.37
CA LEU A 300 11.46 36.52 -39.69
C LEU A 300 11.10 36.63 -41.18
N THR A 301 10.92 35.49 -41.84
CA THR A 301 9.96 35.33 -42.94
C THR A 301 9.30 33.95 -42.86
N PRO A 302 7.98 33.83 -43.13
CA PRO A 302 7.26 32.57 -43.06
C PRO A 302 7.43 31.82 -44.38
N SER A 303 7.83 30.55 -44.33
CA SER A 303 7.73 29.66 -45.49
C SER A 303 6.48 28.81 -45.36
N ALA A 304 5.68 28.87 -46.43
CA ALA A 304 4.42 28.18 -46.59
C ALA A 304 4.60 26.66 -46.76
N ASP A 305 3.66 25.95 -46.15
CA ASP A 305 3.00 24.75 -46.64
C ASP A 305 3.86 23.68 -47.35
N GLN A 306 4.20 22.64 -46.59
CA GLN A 306 4.35 21.30 -47.14
C GLN A 306 3.46 20.34 -46.35
N SER A 307 2.24 20.16 -46.86
CA SER A 307 1.45 18.96 -46.64
C SER A 307 2.31 17.73 -46.95
N THR A 308 2.70 17.01 -45.90
CA THR A 308 3.24 15.65 -46.01
C THR A 308 2.27 14.69 -45.35
N ALA A 309 2.04 13.58 -46.04
CA ALA A 309 1.03 12.57 -45.76
C ALA A 309 1.00 12.17 -44.27
N GLY A 310 -0.19 12.26 -43.67
CA GLY A 310 -0.43 11.87 -42.29
C GLY A 310 -0.18 10.38 -42.10
N GLY A 311 1.01 10.05 -41.58
CA GLY A 311 1.20 8.82 -40.81
C GLY A 311 0.21 8.79 -39.63
N PRO A 312 -0.02 7.62 -39.02
CA PRO A 312 -0.90 7.53 -37.86
C PRO A 312 -0.45 8.55 -36.80
N VAL A 313 -1.36 9.47 -36.44
CA VAL A 313 -1.13 10.46 -35.39
C VAL A 313 -0.85 9.69 -34.10
N ARG A 314 0.37 9.81 -33.59
CA ARG A 314 0.78 9.23 -32.32
C ARG A 314 -0.10 9.80 -31.22
N ARG A 315 -0.70 8.94 -30.38
CA ARG A 315 -1.40 9.37 -29.17
C ARG A 315 -0.76 8.67 -27.99
N PRO A 316 0.05 9.36 -27.18
CA PRO A 316 0.62 8.78 -25.98
C PRO A 316 -0.43 8.66 -24.89
N ALA A 317 -0.22 7.76 -23.96
CA ALA A 317 -0.89 7.72 -22.68
C ALA A 317 0.13 7.50 -21.57
N ILE A 318 -0.15 8.02 -20.38
CA ILE A 318 0.55 7.68 -19.15
C ILE A 318 -0.45 7.17 -18.13
N ILE A 319 -0.13 6.02 -17.53
CA ILE A 319 -0.92 5.42 -16.45
C ILE A 319 -0.09 5.56 -15.18
N LEU A 320 -0.65 6.27 -14.21
CA LEU A 320 -0.09 6.50 -12.88
C LEU A 320 -0.32 5.26 -12.03
N VAL A 321 0.71 4.42 -11.96
CA VAL A 321 0.73 3.20 -11.14
C VAL A 321 1.32 3.56 -9.77
N GLY A 322 0.54 4.32 -9.00
CA GLY A 322 0.95 4.78 -7.67
C GLY A 322 0.89 3.68 -6.60
N GLY A 323 1.76 3.78 -5.59
CA GLY A 323 1.66 3.12 -4.28
C GLY A 323 1.63 1.58 -4.23
N PHE A 324 1.83 1.01 -3.05
CA PHE A 324 1.83 -0.45 -2.84
C PHE A 324 0.41 -1.07 -2.81
N GLY A 325 -0.64 -0.31 -3.11
CA GLY A 325 -2.03 -0.78 -3.04
C GLY A 325 -2.44 -1.32 -1.66
N THR A 326 -1.90 -0.76 -0.57
CA THR A 326 -2.00 -1.32 0.79
C THR A 326 -3.43 -1.48 1.29
N ARG A 327 -4.35 -0.59 0.88
CA ARG A 327 -5.77 -0.62 1.23
C ARG A 327 -6.53 -1.79 0.58
N LEU A 328 -6.00 -2.39 -0.47
CA LEU A 328 -6.57 -3.56 -1.16
C LEU A 328 -5.98 -4.90 -0.65
N ARG A 329 -5.12 -4.85 0.38
CA ARG A 329 -4.64 -6.08 1.03
C ARG A 329 -5.82 -6.89 1.58
N PRO A 330 -5.73 -8.24 1.55
CA PRO A 330 -4.55 -9.07 1.31
C PRO A 330 -4.18 -9.30 -0.16
N LEU A 331 -5.01 -8.91 -1.14
CA LEU A 331 -4.76 -9.23 -2.55
C LEU A 331 -3.43 -8.66 -3.06
N THR A 332 -3.13 -7.44 -2.65
CA THR A 332 -1.92 -6.72 -3.05
C THR A 332 -0.64 -7.16 -2.33
N LEU A 333 -0.72 -8.21 -1.50
CA LEU A 333 0.47 -8.93 -1.01
C LEU A 333 0.99 -9.95 -2.02
N THR A 334 0.13 -10.43 -2.93
CA THR A 334 0.48 -11.43 -3.94
C THR A 334 0.82 -10.77 -5.27
N LEU A 335 -0.04 -9.88 -5.76
CA LEU A 335 0.14 -9.18 -7.03
C LEU A 335 0.08 -7.66 -6.85
N PRO A 336 0.85 -6.87 -7.62
CA PRO A 336 0.68 -5.43 -7.63
C PRO A 336 -0.75 -5.09 -8.08
N LYS A 337 -1.32 -4.02 -7.52
CA LYS A 337 -2.72 -3.60 -7.75
C LYS A 337 -3.16 -3.64 -9.21
N PRO A 338 -2.39 -3.14 -10.20
CA PRO A 338 -2.84 -3.14 -11.60
C PRO A 338 -3.01 -4.54 -12.21
N LEU A 339 -2.36 -5.56 -11.63
CA LEU A 339 -2.48 -6.94 -12.06
C LEU A 339 -3.61 -7.72 -11.38
N VAL A 340 -4.24 -7.16 -10.33
CA VAL A 340 -5.38 -7.79 -9.68
C VAL A 340 -6.55 -7.83 -10.67
N GLU A 341 -7.15 -9.01 -10.88
CA GLU A 341 -8.22 -9.18 -11.86
C GLU A 341 -9.55 -8.60 -11.36
N PHE A 342 -10.03 -7.58 -12.06
CA PHE A 342 -11.36 -7.02 -11.89
C PHE A 342 -12.28 -7.54 -13.01
N ALA A 343 -13.32 -8.28 -12.63
CA ALA A 343 -14.22 -8.96 -13.59
C ALA A 343 -13.47 -9.84 -14.62
N ASN A 344 -12.64 -10.76 -14.10
CA ASN A 344 -11.84 -11.76 -14.83
C ASN A 344 -10.75 -11.19 -15.75
N LYS A 345 -10.40 -9.92 -15.59
CA LYS A 345 -9.34 -9.27 -16.36
C LYS A 345 -8.54 -8.32 -15.47
N PRO A 346 -7.19 -8.34 -15.50
CA PRO A 346 -6.36 -7.37 -14.78
C PRO A 346 -6.80 -5.92 -15.00
N MET A 347 -6.82 -5.12 -13.94
CA MET A 347 -7.24 -3.70 -14.00
C MET A 347 -6.50 -2.92 -15.10
N ILE A 348 -5.19 -3.13 -15.22
CA ILE A 348 -4.37 -2.47 -16.24
C ILE A 348 -4.74 -2.89 -17.67
N GLN A 349 -5.17 -4.13 -17.85
CA GLN A 349 -5.54 -4.65 -19.17
C GLN A 349 -6.80 -3.96 -19.69
N HIS A 350 -7.78 -3.68 -18.82
CA HIS A 350 -8.97 -2.89 -19.21
C HIS A 350 -8.59 -1.51 -19.76
N GLN A 351 -7.63 -0.84 -19.11
CA GLN A 351 -7.17 0.49 -19.52
C GLN A 351 -6.40 0.43 -20.84
N ILE A 352 -5.44 -0.50 -20.97
CA ILE A 352 -4.63 -0.65 -22.19
C ILE A 352 -5.52 -0.99 -23.39
N GLU A 353 -6.46 -1.92 -23.25
CA GLU A 353 -7.39 -2.30 -24.32
C GLU A 353 -8.25 -1.11 -24.77
N ALA A 354 -8.80 -0.34 -23.82
CA ALA A 354 -9.60 0.84 -24.13
C ALA A 354 -8.78 1.96 -24.78
N LEU A 355 -7.54 2.17 -24.34
CA LEU A 355 -6.62 3.13 -24.95
C LEU A 355 -6.25 2.72 -26.38
N ALA A 356 -5.91 1.45 -26.61
CA ALA A 356 -5.61 0.92 -27.93
C ALA A 356 -6.80 1.07 -28.89
N ALA A 357 -8.02 0.79 -28.41
CA ALA A 357 -9.25 1.01 -29.18
C ALA A 357 -9.49 2.50 -29.55
N ALA A 358 -8.94 3.44 -28.79
CA ALA A 358 -8.93 4.88 -29.09
C ALA A 358 -7.75 5.32 -29.98
N GLY A 359 -6.91 4.38 -30.42
CA GLY A 359 -5.77 4.62 -31.29
C GLY A 359 -4.51 5.10 -30.56
N VAL A 360 -4.37 4.80 -29.26
CA VAL A 360 -3.12 4.99 -28.51
C VAL A 360 -2.12 3.92 -28.94
N THR A 361 -0.89 4.34 -29.22
CA THR A 361 0.21 3.46 -29.66
C THR A 361 1.31 3.33 -28.62
N ASP A 362 1.46 4.34 -27.75
CA ASP A 362 2.51 4.44 -26.76
C ASP A 362 1.91 4.62 -25.38
N VAL A 363 2.18 3.70 -24.47
CA VAL A 363 1.72 3.74 -23.08
C VAL A 363 2.92 3.81 -22.16
N VAL A 364 2.97 4.83 -21.31
CA VAL A 364 3.94 4.95 -20.22
C VAL A 364 3.29 4.45 -18.94
N LEU A 365 3.95 3.55 -18.22
CA LEU A 365 3.57 3.18 -16.86
C LEU A 365 4.51 3.89 -15.89
N ALA A 366 3.98 4.86 -15.16
CA ALA A 366 4.68 5.52 -14.07
C ALA A 366 4.62 4.62 -12.84
N VAL A 367 5.75 4.00 -12.46
CA VAL A 367 5.81 2.98 -11.41
C VAL A 367 6.83 3.35 -10.34
N ASN A 368 6.49 3.09 -9.07
CA ASN A 368 7.43 3.25 -7.95
C ASN A 368 8.10 1.93 -7.52
N TYR A 369 7.62 0.77 -7.99
CA TYR A 369 8.02 -0.52 -7.44
C TYR A 369 7.95 -1.70 -8.43
N ARG A 370 8.94 -2.59 -8.32
CA ARG A 370 9.07 -3.92 -8.97
C ARG A 370 8.41 -4.06 -10.35
N PRO A 371 8.94 -3.37 -11.39
CA PRO A 371 8.45 -3.54 -12.76
C PRO A 371 8.61 -4.98 -13.27
N GLU A 372 9.47 -5.80 -12.66
CA GLU A 372 9.78 -7.15 -13.12
C GLU A 372 8.56 -8.08 -13.05
N ILE A 373 7.72 -7.96 -12.02
CA ILE A 373 6.50 -8.76 -11.85
C ILE A 373 5.48 -8.44 -12.95
N MET A 374 5.45 -7.18 -13.42
CA MET A 374 4.54 -6.73 -14.48
C MET A 374 5.08 -7.00 -15.88
N ALA A 375 6.40 -7.14 -16.05
CA ALA A 375 7.04 -7.17 -17.36
C ALA A 375 6.53 -8.30 -18.27
N GLU A 376 6.30 -9.51 -17.72
CA GLU A 376 5.80 -10.64 -18.52
C GLU A 376 4.37 -10.38 -19.02
N ALA A 377 3.47 -9.99 -18.11
CA ALA A 377 2.07 -9.69 -18.44
C ALA A 377 1.96 -8.55 -19.46
N LEU A 378 2.75 -7.49 -19.28
CA LEU A 378 2.71 -6.32 -20.16
C LEU A 378 3.25 -6.64 -21.57
N LYS A 379 4.29 -7.47 -21.71
CA LYS A 379 4.76 -7.93 -23.03
C LYS A 379 3.67 -8.67 -23.81
N ALA A 380 2.85 -9.47 -23.11
CA ALA A 380 1.71 -10.11 -23.74
C ALA A 380 0.68 -9.08 -24.23
N TYR A 381 0.43 -8.01 -23.46
CA TYR A 381 -0.49 -6.94 -23.83
C TYR A 381 0.04 -6.05 -24.96
N GLU A 382 1.34 -5.75 -25.01
CA GLU A 382 1.98 -5.05 -26.13
C GLU A 382 1.66 -5.75 -27.46
N LYS A 383 1.88 -7.07 -27.49
CA LYS A 383 1.58 -7.90 -28.66
C LYS A 383 0.08 -7.97 -28.95
N GLN A 384 -0.73 -8.18 -27.92
CA GLN A 384 -2.18 -8.37 -28.08
C GLN A 384 -2.89 -7.12 -28.60
N TYR A 385 -2.50 -5.93 -28.12
CA TYR A 385 -3.16 -4.67 -28.45
C TYR A 385 -2.37 -3.80 -29.43
N ASN A 386 -1.21 -4.26 -29.89
CA ASN A 386 -0.32 -3.54 -30.79
C ASN A 386 0.07 -2.16 -30.26
N VAL A 387 0.50 -2.13 -28.99
CA VAL A 387 0.98 -0.93 -28.29
C VAL A 387 2.41 -1.14 -27.80
N THR A 388 3.14 -0.06 -27.59
CA THR A 388 4.45 -0.06 -26.93
C THR A 388 4.28 0.40 -25.49
N ILE A 389 4.77 -0.39 -24.53
CA ILE A 389 4.67 -0.09 -23.10
C ILE A 389 6.05 0.23 -22.55
N THR A 390 6.23 1.46 -22.04
CA THR A 390 7.48 1.92 -21.43
C THR A 390 7.29 2.14 -19.94
N PHE A 391 8.22 1.66 -19.13
CA PHE A 391 8.24 1.97 -17.70
C PHE A 391 8.95 3.30 -17.45
N SER A 392 8.30 4.20 -16.72
CA SER A 392 8.92 5.36 -16.11
C SER A 392 9.05 5.07 -14.62
N VAL A 393 10.25 4.66 -14.20
CA VAL A 393 10.50 4.24 -12.81
C VAL A 393 10.87 5.46 -11.98
N GLU A 394 10.06 5.76 -10.97
CA GLU A 394 10.37 6.80 -10.00
C GLU A 394 11.34 6.26 -8.93
N THR A 395 12.46 6.95 -8.73
CA THR A 395 13.43 6.60 -7.67
C THR A 395 13.00 7.12 -6.29
N GLU A 396 12.18 8.17 -6.27
CA GLU A 396 11.58 8.78 -5.09
C GLU A 396 10.13 9.16 -5.41
N PRO A 397 9.20 9.26 -4.44
CA PRO A 397 7.81 9.59 -4.73
C PRO A 397 7.66 11.02 -5.29
N LEU A 398 7.31 11.17 -6.58
CA LEU A 398 7.22 12.48 -7.25
C LEU A 398 5.79 13.09 -7.26
N GLY A 399 4.85 12.50 -6.52
CA GLY A 399 3.45 12.94 -6.50
C GLY A 399 2.69 12.51 -7.77
N THR A 400 1.62 13.22 -8.13
CA THR A 400 0.75 12.87 -9.26
C THR A 400 1.11 13.61 -10.56
N ALA A 401 1.81 14.74 -10.47
CA ALA A 401 2.28 15.49 -11.64
C ALA A 401 3.73 15.18 -12.02
N GLY A 402 4.61 14.96 -11.02
CA GLY A 402 6.02 14.68 -11.27
C GLY A 402 6.30 13.51 -12.23
N PRO A 403 5.49 12.42 -12.26
CA PRO A 403 5.70 11.34 -13.21
C PRO A 403 5.47 11.74 -14.67
N LEU A 404 4.62 12.74 -14.93
CA LEU A 404 4.43 13.31 -16.27
C LEU A 404 5.72 14.01 -16.72
N LYS A 405 6.36 14.75 -15.81
CA LYS A 405 7.63 15.43 -16.10
C LYS A 405 8.78 14.45 -16.28
N LEU A 406 8.84 13.40 -15.46
CA LEU A 406 9.83 12.33 -15.60
C LEU A 406 9.73 11.63 -16.96
N ALA A 407 8.50 11.46 -17.47
CA ALA A 407 8.21 10.86 -18.76
C ALA A 407 8.25 11.85 -19.95
N GLU A 408 8.76 13.08 -19.78
CA GLU A 408 8.75 14.14 -20.80
C GLU A 408 9.40 13.69 -22.13
N ASN A 409 10.47 12.90 -22.08
CA ASN A 409 11.14 12.36 -23.28
C ASN A 409 10.27 11.42 -24.11
N VAL A 410 9.19 10.87 -23.54
CA VAL A 410 8.23 9.99 -24.23
C VAL A 410 6.95 10.74 -24.58
N LEU A 411 6.44 11.56 -23.65
CA LEU A 411 5.20 12.31 -23.82
C LEU A 411 5.38 13.53 -24.74
N GLY A 412 6.52 14.21 -24.68
CA GLY A 412 6.85 15.42 -25.44
C GLY A 412 7.65 15.19 -26.72
N LYS A 413 7.61 13.97 -27.31
CA LYS A 413 8.30 13.68 -28.58
C LYS A 413 7.75 14.48 -29.76
N ASP A 414 6.45 14.80 -29.71
CA ASP A 414 5.72 15.63 -30.66
C ASP A 414 4.65 16.42 -29.88
N ASP A 415 3.89 17.29 -30.56
CA ASP A 415 2.86 18.13 -29.94
C ASP A 415 1.49 17.43 -29.79
N SER A 416 1.43 16.10 -29.94
CA SER A 416 0.17 15.37 -29.81
C SER A 416 -0.30 15.35 -28.35
N PRO A 417 -1.59 15.60 -28.07
CA PRO A 417 -2.14 15.46 -26.73
C PRO A 417 -2.01 14.03 -26.22
N PHE A 418 -1.82 13.87 -24.91
CA PHE A 418 -1.67 12.56 -24.27
C PHE A 418 -2.71 12.34 -23.18
N PHE A 419 -3.13 11.08 -23.02
CA PHE A 419 -4.01 10.68 -21.93
C PHE A 419 -3.23 10.49 -20.63
N VAL A 420 -3.87 10.78 -19.51
CA VAL A 420 -3.34 10.52 -18.17
C VAL A 420 -4.42 9.78 -17.37
N LEU A 421 -4.05 8.68 -16.71
CA LEU A 421 -5.00 7.82 -16.00
C LEU A 421 -4.44 7.40 -14.64
N ASN A 422 -5.30 7.34 -13.62
CA ASN A 422 -4.99 6.62 -12.40
C ASN A 422 -5.18 5.11 -12.62
N ALA A 423 -4.21 4.28 -12.23
CA ALA A 423 -4.25 2.83 -12.46
C ALA A 423 -5.38 2.10 -11.71
N ASP A 424 -6.02 2.75 -10.74
CA ASP A 424 -7.07 2.17 -9.92
C ASP A 424 -8.50 2.58 -10.28
N VAL A 425 -8.65 3.39 -11.33
CA VAL A 425 -9.96 3.77 -11.85
C VAL A 425 -10.44 2.75 -12.88
N THR A 426 -11.66 2.25 -12.66
CA THR A 426 -12.40 1.45 -13.64
C THR A 426 -13.70 2.14 -14.01
N CYS A 427 -13.93 2.34 -15.30
CA CYS A 427 -15.10 3.07 -15.81
C CYS A 427 -15.47 2.68 -17.23
N ASP A 428 -16.58 3.22 -17.74
CA ASP A 428 -16.89 3.23 -19.17
C ASP A 428 -15.96 4.22 -19.89
N TYR A 429 -14.71 3.81 -20.18
CA TYR A 429 -13.66 4.69 -20.70
C TYR A 429 -14.07 5.46 -21.97
N PRO A 430 -14.21 6.80 -21.93
CA PRO A 430 -14.74 7.60 -23.04
C PRO A 430 -13.63 8.17 -23.95
N PHE A 431 -12.51 7.45 -24.13
CA PHE A 431 -11.29 8.05 -24.69
C PHE A 431 -11.46 8.65 -26.09
N LYS A 432 -12.28 8.04 -26.94
CA LYS A 432 -12.58 8.58 -28.28
C LYS A 432 -13.35 9.91 -28.18
N GLN A 433 -14.44 9.93 -27.41
CA GLN A 433 -15.25 11.14 -27.20
C GLN A 433 -14.44 12.24 -26.50
N LEU A 434 -13.60 11.85 -25.53
CA LEU A 434 -12.72 12.75 -24.80
C LEU A 434 -11.69 13.41 -25.72
N ALA A 435 -11.05 12.65 -26.62
CA ALA A 435 -10.11 13.20 -27.59
C ALA A 435 -10.79 14.14 -28.60
N GLU A 436 -11.97 13.78 -29.09
CA GLU A 436 -12.77 14.63 -29.98
C GLU A 436 -13.17 15.95 -29.29
N PHE A 437 -13.64 15.87 -28.04
CA PHE A 437 -13.99 17.03 -27.23
C PHE A 437 -12.78 17.93 -26.95
N HIS A 438 -11.64 17.34 -26.54
CA HIS A 438 -10.41 18.09 -26.28
C HIS A 438 -9.94 18.86 -27.52
N LYS A 439 -9.93 18.18 -28.67
CA LYS A 439 -9.61 18.79 -29.96
C LYS A 439 -10.56 19.94 -30.32
N SER A 440 -11.83 19.85 -29.95
CA SER A 440 -12.83 20.86 -30.31
C SER A 440 -12.63 22.21 -29.62
N HIS A 441 -12.08 22.23 -28.40
CA HIS A 441 -11.82 23.47 -27.67
C HIS A 441 -10.38 23.95 -27.79
N GLY A 442 -9.40 23.06 -28.03
CA GLY A 442 -8.00 23.42 -28.30
C GLY A 442 -7.19 23.94 -27.09
N ASP A 443 -7.85 24.31 -25.99
CA ASP A 443 -7.19 24.65 -24.72
C ASP A 443 -6.36 23.50 -24.10
N GLU A 444 -5.55 23.82 -23.08
CA GLU A 444 -4.43 23.00 -22.58
C GLU A 444 -4.81 21.65 -21.96
N GLY A 445 -6.01 21.51 -21.38
CA GLY A 445 -6.38 20.26 -20.74
C GLY A 445 -7.88 20.02 -20.59
N THR A 446 -8.24 18.74 -20.49
CA THR A 446 -9.59 18.29 -20.14
C THR A 446 -9.55 17.26 -19.01
N ILE A 447 -10.36 17.48 -17.97
CA ILE A 447 -10.57 16.54 -16.87
C ILE A 447 -11.88 15.79 -17.07
N VAL A 448 -11.86 14.47 -17.00
CA VAL A 448 -13.09 13.68 -16.90
C VAL A 448 -13.67 13.82 -15.49
N VAL A 449 -14.95 14.14 -15.39
CA VAL A 449 -15.66 14.30 -14.12
C VAL A 449 -16.84 13.35 -14.02
N THR A 450 -17.21 12.96 -12.81
CA THR A 450 -18.43 12.18 -12.55
C THR A 450 -19.19 12.74 -11.36
N LYS A 451 -20.48 12.40 -11.24
CA LYS A 451 -21.33 12.86 -10.14
C LYS A 451 -21.39 11.79 -9.05
N VAL A 452 -21.11 12.18 -7.80
CA VAL A 452 -21.22 11.31 -6.63
C VAL A 452 -22.08 11.97 -5.55
N GLU A 453 -22.72 11.16 -4.71
CA GLU A 453 -23.51 11.69 -3.59
C GLU A 453 -22.61 12.30 -2.49
N GLU A 454 -21.45 11.69 -2.24
CA GLU A 454 -20.51 12.08 -1.19
C GLU A 454 -19.14 12.47 -1.79
N PRO A 455 -18.88 13.78 -2.01
CA PRO A 455 -17.69 14.25 -2.72
C PRO A 455 -16.47 14.48 -1.81
N SER A 456 -16.60 14.43 -0.47
CA SER A 456 -15.55 14.80 0.50
C SER A 456 -14.20 14.08 0.34
N LYS A 457 -14.19 12.91 -0.32
CA LYS A 457 -12.98 12.10 -0.55
C LYS A 457 -12.22 12.46 -1.83
N TYR A 458 -12.76 13.33 -2.66
CA TYR A 458 -12.29 13.58 -4.02
C TYR A 458 -12.12 15.08 -4.31
N GLY A 459 -11.37 15.40 -5.35
CA GLY A 459 -11.32 16.76 -5.87
C GLY A 459 -12.60 17.14 -6.61
N VAL A 460 -13.20 18.27 -6.25
CA VAL A 460 -14.45 18.77 -6.85
C VAL A 460 -14.15 19.84 -7.89
N VAL A 461 -14.82 19.73 -9.03
CA VAL A 461 -14.74 20.67 -10.14
C VAL A 461 -15.94 21.61 -10.10
N VAL A 462 -15.67 22.92 -10.11
CA VAL A 462 -16.67 23.97 -10.22
C VAL A 462 -16.55 24.62 -11.59
N HIS A 463 -17.66 24.71 -12.33
CA HIS A 463 -17.69 25.36 -13.65
C HIS A 463 -17.72 26.88 -13.55
N LYS A 464 -17.17 27.54 -14.56
CA LYS A 464 -17.31 28.98 -14.75
C LYS A 464 -18.77 29.33 -15.01
N PRO A 465 -19.34 30.33 -14.31
CA PRO A 465 -20.71 30.76 -14.55
C PRO A 465 -20.99 31.04 -16.02
N GLY A 466 -22.04 30.44 -16.58
CA GLY A 466 -22.43 30.61 -17.97
C GLY A 466 -21.58 29.87 -19.01
N HIS A 467 -20.60 29.07 -18.61
CA HIS A 467 -19.81 28.23 -19.52
C HIS A 467 -20.09 26.74 -19.32
N ALA A 468 -20.28 26.01 -20.42
CA ALA A 468 -20.69 24.60 -20.37
C ALA A 468 -19.61 23.61 -19.87
N SER A 469 -18.35 24.01 -19.71
CA SER A 469 -17.24 23.07 -19.47
C SER A 469 -15.98 23.67 -18.88
N LYS A 470 -15.70 24.97 -19.10
CA LYS A 470 -14.55 25.65 -18.47
C LYS A 470 -14.67 25.59 -16.95
N ILE A 471 -13.56 25.26 -16.32
CA ILE A 471 -13.44 25.15 -14.87
C ILE A 471 -13.10 26.52 -14.29
N ASP A 472 -13.80 26.90 -13.23
CA ASP A 472 -13.56 28.12 -12.44
C ASP A 472 -12.57 27.87 -11.30
N ARG A 473 -12.73 26.73 -10.63
CA ARG A 473 -11.85 26.28 -9.55
C ARG A 473 -11.90 24.77 -9.40
N PHE A 474 -10.77 24.22 -8.98
CA PHE A 474 -10.61 22.85 -8.55
C PHE A 474 -10.40 22.86 -7.03
N VAL A 475 -11.19 22.08 -6.29
CA VAL A 475 -11.13 22.04 -4.82
C VAL A 475 -10.85 20.62 -4.37
N GLU A 476 -9.61 20.34 -3.95
CA GLU A 476 -9.21 19.01 -3.48
C GLU A 476 -9.80 18.70 -2.10
N LYS A 477 -10.53 17.58 -1.98
CA LYS A 477 -11.09 17.05 -0.72
C LYS A 477 -11.76 18.12 0.14
N PRO A 478 -12.83 18.75 -0.36
CA PRO A 478 -13.42 19.89 0.30
C PRO A 478 -14.08 19.48 1.63
N VAL A 479 -13.86 20.28 2.67
CA VAL A 479 -14.51 20.11 3.99
C VAL A 479 -15.99 20.53 3.92
N GLU A 480 -16.31 21.53 3.10
CA GLU A 480 -17.67 22.01 2.86
C GLU A 480 -18.19 21.53 1.50
N PHE A 481 -19.50 21.36 1.36
CA PHE A 481 -20.09 20.97 0.09
C PHE A 481 -19.96 22.10 -0.95
N VAL A 482 -19.07 21.92 -1.92
CA VAL A 482 -18.85 22.88 -3.04
C VAL A 482 -19.49 22.40 -4.35
N GLY A 483 -19.88 21.13 -4.44
CA GLY A 483 -20.47 20.51 -5.61
C GLY A 483 -20.30 18.99 -5.59
N ASN A 484 -20.98 18.30 -6.51
CA ASN A 484 -20.99 16.84 -6.59
C ASN A 484 -20.25 16.28 -7.81
N ARG A 485 -19.66 17.14 -8.65
CA ARG A 485 -18.83 16.73 -9.79
C ARG A 485 -17.40 16.56 -9.34
N ILE A 486 -16.97 15.32 -9.24
CA ILE A 486 -15.63 14.97 -8.79
C ILE A 486 -14.73 14.65 -9.96
N ASN A 487 -13.42 14.83 -9.76
CA ASN A 487 -12.38 14.32 -10.61
C ASN A 487 -12.48 12.79 -10.73
N ALA A 488 -12.60 12.27 -11.95
CA ALA A 488 -12.71 10.85 -12.23
C ALA A 488 -11.34 10.14 -12.38
N GLY A 489 -10.21 10.86 -12.26
CA GLY A 489 -8.86 10.30 -12.39
C GLY A 489 -8.45 9.98 -13.83
N ILE A 490 -9.07 10.64 -14.81
CA ILE A 490 -8.78 10.50 -16.24
C ILE A 490 -8.69 11.90 -16.86
N TYR A 491 -7.62 12.16 -17.60
CA TYR A 491 -7.33 13.44 -18.22
C TYR A 491 -6.84 13.27 -19.66
N ILE A 492 -6.95 14.32 -20.45
CA ILE A 492 -6.19 14.50 -21.70
C ILE A 492 -5.55 15.88 -21.68
N MET A 493 -4.25 15.94 -21.96
CA MET A 493 -3.45 17.15 -21.79
C MET A 493 -2.60 17.42 -23.04
N ASN A 494 -2.45 18.70 -23.38
CA ASN A 494 -1.43 19.13 -24.34
C ASN A 494 -0.04 19.06 -23.71
N THR A 495 0.99 18.87 -24.53
CA THR A 495 2.40 18.79 -24.08
C THR A 495 2.90 20.07 -23.39
N SER A 496 2.24 21.22 -23.59
CA SER A 496 2.54 22.46 -22.88
C SER A 496 2.45 22.31 -21.36
N VAL A 497 1.63 21.39 -20.85
CA VAL A 497 1.50 21.15 -19.41
C VAL A 497 2.83 20.71 -18.78
N LEU A 498 3.68 20.02 -19.54
CA LEU A 498 4.99 19.55 -19.06
C LEU A 498 5.94 20.70 -18.72
N LYS A 499 5.70 21.91 -19.24
CA LYS A 499 6.45 23.13 -18.92
C LYS A 499 6.00 23.76 -17.59
N ARG A 500 4.83 23.38 -17.08
CA ARG A 500 4.28 23.83 -15.79
C ARG A 500 4.75 22.99 -14.61
N ILE A 501 5.38 21.85 -14.89
CA ILE A 501 5.74 20.85 -13.88
C ILE A 501 7.26 20.82 -13.74
N GLU A 502 7.73 21.00 -12.51
CA GLU A 502 9.14 20.81 -12.14
C GLU A 502 9.37 19.34 -11.76
N LEU A 503 10.58 18.83 -11.99
CA LEU A 503 10.92 17.45 -11.63
C LEU A 503 11.20 17.36 -10.12
N ARG A 504 10.13 17.40 -9.33
CA ARG A 504 10.11 17.27 -7.87
C ARG A 504 8.76 16.67 -7.45
N PRO A 505 8.57 16.34 -6.17
CA PRO A 505 7.25 16.02 -5.64
C PRO A 505 6.25 17.15 -5.95
N THR A 506 5.25 16.84 -6.78
CA THR A 506 4.24 17.79 -7.25
C THR A 506 2.90 17.08 -7.43
N SER A 507 1.83 17.67 -6.89
CA SER A 507 0.45 17.20 -7.12
C SER A 507 -0.18 17.92 -8.30
N ILE A 508 -0.75 17.16 -9.24
CA ILE A 508 -1.47 17.73 -10.38
C ILE A 508 -2.72 18.48 -9.90
N GLU A 509 -3.38 17.97 -8.85
CA GLU A 509 -4.59 18.52 -8.27
C GLU A 509 -4.36 19.84 -7.52
N GLN A 510 -3.21 19.98 -6.86
CA GLN A 510 -2.92 21.14 -5.99
C GLN A 510 -2.08 22.23 -6.68
N GLU A 511 -1.24 21.88 -7.64
CA GLU A 511 -0.32 22.83 -8.27
C GLU A 511 -0.66 23.03 -9.76
N THR A 512 -0.80 21.94 -10.52
CA THR A 512 -0.93 22.03 -11.99
C THR A 512 -2.32 22.48 -12.45
N PHE A 513 -3.39 21.82 -12.00
CA PHE A 513 -4.76 22.19 -12.39
C PHE A 513 -5.11 23.62 -11.97
N PRO A 514 -4.82 24.09 -10.74
CA PRO A 514 -5.10 25.47 -10.37
C PRO A 514 -4.37 26.48 -11.27
N ALA A 515 -3.15 26.19 -11.72
CA ALA A 515 -2.43 27.05 -12.65
C ALA A 515 -3.10 27.11 -14.03
N ILE A 516 -3.54 25.97 -14.60
CA ILE A 516 -4.24 25.95 -15.90
C ILE A 516 -5.61 26.62 -15.79
N VAL A 517 -6.31 26.43 -14.66
CA VAL A 517 -7.60 27.08 -14.38
C VAL A 517 -7.44 28.60 -14.31
N LYS A 518 -6.39 29.10 -13.64
CA LYS A 518 -6.09 30.54 -13.56
C LYS A 518 -5.92 31.16 -14.94
N ASP A 519 -5.33 30.42 -15.88
CA ASP A 519 -5.15 30.86 -17.27
C ASP A 519 -6.41 30.65 -18.14
N GLY A 520 -7.44 30.00 -17.60
CA GLY A 520 -8.72 29.77 -18.30
C GLY A 520 -8.65 28.66 -19.36
N LEU A 521 -7.67 27.75 -19.25
CA LEU A 521 -7.33 26.75 -20.26
C LEU A 521 -7.73 25.31 -19.87
N LEU A 522 -8.52 25.13 -18.80
CA LEU A 522 -8.92 23.81 -18.32
C LEU A 522 -10.44 23.60 -18.47
N HIS A 523 -10.78 22.49 -19.12
CA HIS A 523 -12.16 22.06 -19.33
C HIS A 523 -12.47 20.79 -18.55
N SER A 524 -13.76 20.54 -18.35
CA SER A 524 -14.27 19.27 -17.83
C SER A 524 -15.14 18.56 -18.85
N PHE A 525 -15.14 17.23 -18.77
CA PHE A 525 -15.94 16.33 -19.60
C PHE A 525 -16.73 15.39 -18.67
N ASP A 526 -18.07 15.46 -18.69
CA ASP A 526 -18.91 14.61 -17.85
C ASP A 526 -18.88 13.16 -18.37
N LEU A 527 -18.47 12.23 -17.50
CA LEU A 527 -18.50 10.81 -17.75
C LEU A 527 -19.92 10.27 -17.66
N GLU A 528 -20.37 9.63 -18.72
CA GLU A 528 -21.61 8.87 -18.73
C GLU A 528 -21.35 7.41 -18.37
N GLY A 529 -22.21 6.83 -17.53
CA GLY A 529 -22.17 5.41 -17.21
C GLY A 529 -21.48 5.09 -15.89
N PHE A 530 -20.82 3.93 -15.81
CA PHE A 530 -20.24 3.46 -14.55
C PHE A 530 -18.86 4.08 -14.31
N TRP A 531 -18.57 4.33 -13.04
CA TRP A 531 -17.26 4.75 -12.55
C TRP A 531 -17.02 4.19 -11.15
N MET A 532 -15.79 3.78 -10.87
CA MET A 532 -15.35 3.37 -9.54
C MET A 532 -13.84 3.57 -9.39
N ASP A 533 -13.43 4.15 -8.26
CA ASP A 533 -12.09 4.01 -7.69
C ASP A 533 -12.03 2.70 -6.90
N VAL A 534 -11.26 1.73 -7.40
CA VAL A 534 -11.11 0.41 -6.77
C VAL A 534 -9.98 0.47 -5.74
N GLY A 535 -10.16 1.28 -4.70
CA GLY A 535 -9.15 1.55 -3.66
C GLY A 535 -8.98 0.45 -2.61
N GLN A 536 -10.08 -0.23 -2.27
CA GLN A 536 -10.22 -1.13 -1.11
C GLN A 536 -11.28 -2.22 -1.39
N PRO A 537 -11.35 -3.31 -0.61
CA PRO A 537 -12.23 -4.45 -0.91
C PRO A 537 -13.72 -4.12 -1.02
N LYS A 538 -14.22 -3.20 -0.19
CA LYS A 538 -15.63 -2.75 -0.26
C LYS A 538 -15.93 -2.10 -1.61
N ASP A 539 -15.01 -1.28 -2.09
CA ASP A 539 -15.15 -0.55 -3.35
C ASP A 539 -14.93 -1.49 -4.53
N PHE A 540 -14.04 -2.48 -4.41
CA PHE A 540 -13.87 -3.56 -5.39
C PHE A 540 -15.18 -4.33 -5.64
N LEU A 541 -15.86 -4.76 -4.57
CA LEU A 541 -17.15 -5.43 -4.68
C LEU A 541 -18.25 -4.51 -5.24
N THR A 542 -18.22 -3.23 -4.87
CA THR A 542 -19.19 -2.24 -5.35
C THR A 542 -18.98 -1.94 -6.83
N GLY A 543 -17.74 -1.72 -7.25
CA GLY A 543 -17.33 -1.58 -8.63
C GLY A 543 -17.73 -2.79 -9.45
N THR A 544 -17.54 -4.01 -8.94
CA THR A 544 -17.97 -5.23 -9.61
C THR A 544 -19.47 -5.21 -9.91
N CYS A 545 -20.31 -4.84 -8.93
CA CYS A 545 -21.75 -4.69 -9.15
C CYS A 545 -22.09 -3.65 -10.24
N LEU A 546 -21.42 -2.49 -10.20
CA LEU A 546 -21.64 -1.42 -11.18
C LEU A 546 -21.20 -1.82 -12.60
N TYR A 547 -20.04 -2.49 -12.70
CA TYR A 547 -19.52 -3.00 -13.96
C TYR A 547 -20.47 -4.02 -14.59
N LEU A 548 -20.90 -5.04 -13.82
CA LEU A 548 -21.87 -6.04 -14.29
C LEU A 548 -23.20 -5.40 -14.70
N SER A 549 -23.65 -4.37 -13.98
CA SER A 549 -24.85 -3.61 -14.35
C SER A 549 -24.66 -2.79 -15.64
N SER A 550 -23.47 -2.24 -15.88
CA SER A 550 -23.14 -1.59 -17.15
C SER A 550 -23.14 -2.60 -18.31
N LEU A 551 -22.55 -3.78 -18.11
CA LEU A 551 -22.59 -4.86 -19.11
C LEU A 551 -24.02 -5.26 -19.46
N ALA A 552 -24.91 -5.36 -18.47
CA ALA A 552 -26.31 -5.67 -18.68
C ALA A 552 -27.02 -4.59 -19.50
N ARG A 553 -26.81 -3.31 -19.17
CA ARG A 553 -27.35 -2.16 -19.91
C ARG A 553 -26.89 -2.15 -21.37
N LYS A 554 -25.67 -2.61 -21.62
CA LYS A 554 -25.07 -2.74 -22.95
C LYS A 554 -25.44 -4.04 -23.67
N ASN A 555 -26.26 -4.91 -23.06
CA ASN A 555 -26.59 -6.25 -23.58
C ASN A 555 -25.34 -7.08 -23.93
N SER A 556 -24.30 -6.98 -23.09
CA SER A 556 -23.02 -7.64 -23.35
C SER A 556 -23.13 -9.16 -23.25
N LYS A 557 -22.51 -9.85 -24.21
CA LYS A 557 -22.38 -11.32 -24.24
C LYS A 557 -21.40 -11.88 -23.20
N LEU A 558 -20.69 -11.01 -22.47
CA LEU A 558 -19.81 -11.41 -21.38
C LEU A 558 -20.59 -11.88 -20.14
N LEU A 559 -21.84 -11.45 -19.98
CA LEU A 559 -22.68 -11.94 -18.91
C LEU A 559 -23.14 -13.36 -19.22
N THR A 560 -23.14 -14.20 -18.21
CA THR A 560 -23.70 -15.54 -18.30
C THR A 560 -25.20 -15.46 -18.52
N SER A 561 -25.74 -16.31 -19.39
CA SER A 561 -27.16 -16.29 -19.72
C SER A 561 -28.02 -16.49 -18.46
N PRO A 562 -29.07 -15.67 -18.25
CA PRO A 562 -30.03 -15.88 -17.18
C PRO A 562 -30.80 -17.21 -17.29
N SER A 563 -30.74 -17.88 -18.45
CA SER A 563 -31.36 -19.20 -18.67
C SER A 563 -30.56 -20.36 -18.06
N GLU A 564 -29.31 -20.13 -17.65
CA GLU A 564 -28.48 -21.18 -17.04
C GLU A 564 -29.10 -21.61 -15.69
N PRO A 565 -29.19 -22.93 -15.40
CA PRO A 565 -29.94 -23.44 -14.26
C PRO A 565 -29.38 -23.03 -12.91
N TYR A 566 -28.10 -22.65 -12.85
CA TYR A 566 -27.42 -22.19 -11.65
C TYR A 566 -27.47 -20.66 -11.45
N VAL A 567 -27.91 -19.89 -12.45
CA VAL A 567 -28.03 -18.43 -12.35
C VAL A 567 -29.35 -18.09 -11.65
N TYR A 568 -29.27 -17.54 -10.44
CA TYR A 568 -30.43 -17.24 -9.60
C TYR A 568 -30.64 -15.74 -9.44
N GLY A 569 -30.79 -15.05 -10.58
CA GLY A 569 -31.14 -13.63 -10.65
C GLY A 569 -29.97 -12.65 -10.67
N GLY A 570 -30.23 -11.48 -11.26
CA GLY A 570 -29.25 -10.41 -11.48
C GLY A 570 -28.14 -10.77 -12.45
N ASN A 571 -27.04 -10.02 -12.40
CA ASN A 571 -25.95 -10.14 -13.36
C ASN A 571 -24.83 -11.03 -12.81
N VAL A 572 -24.38 -11.98 -13.62
CA VAL A 572 -23.31 -12.92 -13.29
C VAL A 572 -22.35 -12.99 -14.48
N LEU A 573 -21.06 -13.03 -14.19
CA LEU A 573 -20.00 -13.24 -15.18
C LEU A 573 -19.17 -14.44 -14.73
N ILE A 574 -19.14 -15.49 -15.56
CA ILE A 574 -18.43 -16.74 -15.29
C ILE A 574 -17.47 -16.99 -16.43
N ASP A 575 -16.21 -17.25 -16.09
CA ASP A 575 -15.22 -17.68 -17.06
C ASP A 575 -15.60 -19.04 -17.67
N PRO A 576 -15.46 -19.24 -18.99
CA PRO A 576 -15.80 -20.52 -19.62
C PRO A 576 -15.08 -21.75 -19.06
N SER A 577 -13.89 -21.60 -18.45
CA SER A 577 -13.17 -22.75 -17.87
C SER A 577 -13.63 -23.12 -16.46
N ALA A 578 -14.46 -22.30 -15.82
CA ALA A 578 -15.00 -22.57 -14.51
C ALA A 578 -15.98 -23.77 -14.53
N LYS A 579 -15.98 -24.55 -13.46
CA LYS A 579 -16.83 -25.74 -13.31
C LYS A 579 -17.85 -25.51 -12.21
N ILE A 580 -19.13 -25.63 -12.56
CA ILE A 580 -20.25 -25.38 -11.65
C ILE A 580 -20.96 -26.69 -11.30
N GLY A 581 -21.09 -26.97 -10.01
CA GLY A 581 -21.82 -28.12 -9.48
C GLY A 581 -23.32 -28.04 -9.69
N LYS A 582 -24.01 -29.12 -9.32
CA LYS A 582 -25.47 -29.23 -9.42
C LYS A 582 -26.15 -28.38 -8.34
N ASN A 583 -27.35 -27.91 -8.63
CA ASN A 583 -28.23 -27.21 -7.67
C ASN A 583 -27.62 -25.94 -7.03
N CYS A 584 -26.62 -25.32 -7.67
CA CYS A 584 -26.07 -24.04 -7.23
C CYS A 584 -27.07 -22.89 -7.41
N ARG A 585 -26.90 -21.83 -6.62
CA ARG A 585 -27.59 -20.54 -6.80
C ARG A 585 -26.58 -19.41 -6.83
N ILE A 586 -26.32 -18.88 -8.01
CA ILE A 586 -25.29 -17.89 -8.27
C ILE A 586 -25.97 -16.59 -8.69
N GLY A 587 -25.70 -15.52 -7.94
CA GLY A 587 -26.21 -14.19 -8.20
C GLY A 587 -27.07 -13.62 -7.06
N PRO A 588 -27.37 -12.31 -7.11
CA PRO A 588 -26.89 -11.34 -8.09
C PRO A 588 -25.43 -10.90 -7.84
N ASN A 589 -24.82 -10.31 -8.87
CA ASN A 589 -23.52 -9.61 -8.85
C ASN A 589 -22.34 -10.51 -8.49
N VAL A 590 -22.17 -11.60 -9.24
CA VAL A 590 -21.07 -12.54 -8.99
C VAL A 590 -20.13 -12.58 -10.20
N THR A 591 -18.84 -12.58 -9.92
CA THR A 591 -17.78 -12.89 -10.90
C THR A 591 -17.06 -14.17 -10.49
N ILE A 592 -16.87 -15.09 -11.43
CA ILE A 592 -16.16 -16.35 -11.24
C ILE A 592 -15.05 -16.42 -12.26
N GLY A 593 -13.81 -16.39 -11.78
CA GLY A 593 -12.60 -16.38 -12.59
C GLY A 593 -12.27 -17.72 -13.25
N PRO A 594 -11.18 -17.75 -14.04
CA PRO A 594 -10.73 -18.96 -14.71
C PRO A 594 -10.42 -20.10 -13.73
N ASP A 595 -10.76 -21.31 -14.14
CA ASP A 595 -10.43 -22.59 -13.49
C ASP A 595 -10.98 -22.72 -12.05
N VAL A 596 -11.96 -21.88 -11.70
CA VAL A 596 -12.66 -21.98 -10.43
C VAL A 596 -13.57 -23.20 -10.43
N VAL A 597 -13.60 -23.94 -9.33
CA VAL A 597 -14.46 -25.12 -9.15
C VAL A 597 -15.45 -24.88 -8.03
N ILE A 598 -16.74 -24.95 -8.35
CA ILE A 598 -17.86 -24.79 -7.42
C ILE A 598 -18.52 -26.15 -7.21
N GLY A 599 -18.61 -26.57 -5.95
CA GLY A 599 -19.28 -27.80 -5.53
C GLY A 599 -20.81 -27.69 -5.56
N ASP A 600 -21.47 -28.80 -5.25
CA ASP A 600 -22.92 -28.91 -5.37
C ASP A 600 -23.63 -28.04 -4.33
N GLY A 601 -24.76 -27.42 -4.69
CA GLY A 601 -25.61 -26.68 -3.76
C GLY A 601 -25.04 -25.38 -3.21
N VAL A 602 -23.89 -24.92 -3.72
CA VAL A 602 -23.25 -23.65 -3.32
C VAL A 602 -24.13 -22.45 -3.64
N ARG A 603 -24.09 -21.43 -2.76
CA ARG A 603 -24.78 -20.16 -2.95
C ARG A 603 -23.80 -18.99 -2.95
N LEU A 604 -23.85 -18.17 -4.00
CA LEU A 604 -22.97 -17.00 -4.17
C LEU A 604 -23.81 -15.74 -4.41
N GLN A 605 -23.53 -14.65 -3.69
CA GLN A 605 -24.16 -13.34 -3.91
C GLN A 605 -23.18 -12.19 -3.65
N ARG A 606 -23.04 -11.24 -4.58
CA ARG A 606 -22.11 -10.11 -4.45
C ARG A 606 -20.68 -10.62 -4.15
N CYS A 607 -20.16 -11.49 -5.01
CA CYS A 607 -18.87 -12.18 -4.79
C CYS A 607 -17.92 -11.99 -5.97
N VAL A 608 -16.63 -12.06 -5.67
CA VAL A 608 -15.56 -12.21 -6.67
C VAL A 608 -14.78 -13.45 -6.29
N LEU A 609 -14.70 -14.42 -7.19
CA LEU A 609 -13.88 -15.62 -7.02
C LEU A 609 -12.73 -15.55 -8.01
N LEU A 610 -11.52 -15.39 -7.51
CA LEU A 610 -10.31 -15.28 -8.34
C LEU A 610 -9.82 -16.65 -8.79
N LYS A 611 -8.92 -16.62 -9.78
CA LYS A 611 -8.46 -17.78 -10.54
C LYS A 611 -8.03 -18.95 -9.65
N ASN A 612 -8.33 -20.17 -10.10
CA ASN A 612 -7.98 -21.45 -9.45
C ASN A 612 -8.59 -21.69 -8.06
N SER A 613 -9.48 -20.83 -7.58
CA SER A 613 -10.13 -21.05 -6.29
C SER A 613 -11.16 -22.18 -6.34
N ARG A 614 -11.47 -22.76 -5.18
CA ARG A 614 -12.43 -23.86 -5.03
C ARG A 614 -13.41 -23.55 -3.92
N VAL A 615 -14.69 -23.78 -4.18
CA VAL A 615 -15.74 -23.70 -3.16
C VAL A 615 -16.38 -25.08 -3.08
N LYS A 616 -16.29 -25.73 -1.93
CA LYS A 616 -16.86 -27.07 -1.75
C LYS A 616 -18.37 -27.00 -1.50
N ASP A 617 -19.00 -28.18 -1.52
CA ASP A 617 -20.45 -28.36 -1.47
C ASP A 617 -21.14 -27.56 -0.36
N HIS A 618 -22.31 -27.01 -0.70
CA HIS A 618 -23.24 -26.35 0.21
C HIS A 618 -22.72 -25.11 0.95
N ALA A 619 -21.54 -24.59 0.59
CA ALA A 619 -21.04 -23.34 1.13
C ALA A 619 -21.94 -22.15 0.73
N TRP A 620 -22.01 -21.14 1.59
CA TRP A 620 -22.68 -19.88 1.31
C TRP A 620 -21.71 -18.70 1.42
N ILE A 621 -21.52 -18.00 0.31
CA ILE A 621 -20.60 -16.87 0.24
C ILE A 621 -21.38 -15.63 -0.18
N LYS A 622 -21.26 -14.56 0.60
CA LYS A 622 -21.92 -13.28 0.32
C LYS A 622 -20.97 -12.12 0.53
N SER A 623 -20.97 -11.10 -0.33
CA SER A 623 -20.14 -9.90 -0.12
C SER A 623 -18.68 -10.25 0.21
N THR A 624 -18.04 -11.09 -0.59
CA THR A 624 -16.73 -11.67 -0.29
C THR A 624 -15.87 -11.75 -1.55
N ILE A 625 -14.56 -11.55 -1.38
CA ILE A 625 -13.56 -11.79 -2.41
C ILE A 625 -12.77 -13.05 -2.01
N VAL A 626 -12.89 -14.12 -2.78
CA VAL A 626 -12.11 -15.35 -2.61
C VAL A 626 -10.85 -15.19 -3.47
N GLY A 627 -9.69 -15.08 -2.80
CA GLY A 627 -8.39 -14.93 -3.43
C GLY A 627 -7.96 -16.10 -4.29
N TRP A 628 -6.87 -15.91 -5.03
CA TRP A 628 -6.31 -16.94 -5.90
C TRP A 628 -6.02 -18.24 -5.14
N ASN A 629 -6.13 -19.37 -5.82
CA ASN A 629 -5.79 -20.70 -5.31
C ASN A 629 -6.47 -21.11 -3.98
N SER A 630 -7.43 -20.32 -3.49
CA SER A 630 -8.03 -20.51 -2.17
C SER A 630 -9.11 -21.57 -2.20
N THR A 631 -9.32 -22.24 -1.07
CA THR A 631 -10.36 -23.26 -0.90
C THR A 631 -11.32 -22.87 0.21
N VAL A 632 -12.62 -22.86 -0.08
CA VAL A 632 -13.69 -22.69 0.91
C VAL A 632 -14.33 -24.05 1.20
N GLY A 633 -14.35 -24.44 2.47
CA GLY A 633 -14.83 -25.73 2.95
C GLY A 633 -16.33 -25.97 2.74
N LYS A 634 -16.75 -27.23 2.93
CA LYS A 634 -18.17 -27.63 2.84
C LYS A 634 -18.96 -26.91 3.91
N TRP A 635 -20.18 -26.48 3.59
CA TRP A 635 -21.06 -25.78 4.55
C TRP A 635 -20.45 -24.52 5.20
N ALA A 636 -19.30 -24.03 4.72
CA ALA A 636 -18.69 -22.82 5.22
C ALA A 636 -19.53 -21.59 4.84
N ARG A 637 -19.46 -20.56 5.66
CA ARG A 637 -20.18 -19.30 5.45
C ARG A 637 -19.23 -18.11 5.53
N LEU A 638 -19.14 -17.32 4.46
CA LEU A 638 -18.30 -16.11 4.41
C LEU A 638 -19.17 -14.90 4.09
N GLU A 639 -19.10 -13.86 4.92
CA GLU A 639 -19.85 -12.61 4.70
C GLU A 639 -19.17 -11.32 5.16
N ASN A 640 -19.87 -10.20 5.00
CA ASN A 640 -19.48 -8.87 5.50
C ASN A 640 -18.13 -8.33 5.01
N VAL A 641 -17.87 -8.41 3.70
CA VAL A 641 -16.61 -7.96 3.08
C VAL A 641 -15.42 -8.78 3.58
N THR A 642 -15.59 -10.11 3.60
CA THR A 642 -14.47 -11.03 3.80
C THR A 642 -13.58 -11.04 2.56
N VAL A 643 -12.26 -11.08 2.76
CA VAL A 643 -11.27 -11.16 1.68
C VAL A 643 -10.26 -12.22 2.04
N LEU A 644 -10.10 -13.19 1.15
CA LEU A 644 -9.05 -14.19 1.25
C LEU A 644 -7.87 -13.74 0.37
N GLY A 645 -6.65 -13.84 0.90
CA GLY A 645 -5.42 -13.72 0.11
C GLY A 645 -5.21 -14.93 -0.79
N ASP A 646 -4.01 -15.05 -1.36
CA ASP A 646 -3.64 -16.24 -2.15
C ASP A 646 -3.51 -17.48 -1.27
N ASP A 647 -3.98 -18.63 -1.78
CA ASP A 647 -3.80 -19.95 -1.17
C ASP A 647 -4.31 -20.02 0.29
N VAL A 648 -5.50 -19.48 0.53
CA VAL A 648 -6.18 -19.57 1.83
C VAL A 648 -7.14 -20.75 1.85
N SER A 649 -7.11 -21.53 2.94
CA SER A 649 -8.00 -22.67 3.18
C SER A 649 -8.95 -22.42 4.33
N ILE A 650 -10.24 -22.23 4.04
CA ILE A 650 -11.30 -22.21 5.04
C ILE A 650 -11.79 -23.64 5.27
N GLY A 651 -11.84 -24.07 6.53
CA GLY A 651 -12.32 -25.38 6.94
C GLY A 651 -13.81 -25.58 6.63
N ASP A 652 -14.22 -26.85 6.66
CA ASP A 652 -15.63 -27.19 6.54
C ASP A 652 -16.39 -26.65 7.78
N GLU A 653 -17.63 -26.21 7.60
CA GLU A 653 -18.53 -25.67 8.64
C GLU A 653 -18.03 -24.40 9.36
N VAL A 654 -17.02 -23.74 8.81
CA VAL A 654 -16.46 -22.50 9.37
C VAL A 654 -17.26 -21.27 8.92
N TYR A 655 -17.55 -20.40 9.87
CA TYR A 655 -18.12 -19.07 9.65
C TYR A 655 -17.03 -17.98 9.67
N VAL A 656 -17.03 -17.07 8.70
CA VAL A 656 -16.14 -15.90 8.65
C VAL A 656 -16.93 -14.62 8.37
N ASN A 657 -16.83 -13.66 9.28
CA ASN A 657 -17.53 -12.39 9.25
C ASN A 657 -16.56 -11.22 9.11
N GLY A 658 -16.40 -10.69 7.90
CA GLY A 658 -15.52 -9.55 7.62
C GLY A 658 -14.04 -9.82 7.86
N GLY A 659 -13.60 -11.05 7.65
CA GLY A 659 -12.20 -11.45 7.82
C GLY A 659 -11.33 -10.96 6.66
N SER A 660 -10.19 -10.35 6.96
CA SER A 660 -9.12 -10.06 6.00
C SER A 660 -8.01 -11.09 6.21
N VAL A 661 -8.05 -12.19 5.47
CA VAL A 661 -7.17 -13.35 5.68
C VAL A 661 -5.93 -13.23 4.80
N LEU A 662 -4.75 -13.15 5.41
CA LEU A 662 -3.50 -13.06 4.67
C LEU A 662 -3.21 -14.33 3.85
N PRO A 663 -2.31 -14.27 2.85
CA PRO A 663 -1.98 -15.43 2.03
C PRO A 663 -1.45 -16.63 2.84
N HIS A 664 -1.66 -17.84 2.30
CA HIS A 664 -1.14 -19.11 2.85
C HIS A 664 -1.65 -19.44 4.26
N LYS A 665 -2.91 -19.14 4.54
CA LYS A 665 -3.53 -19.37 5.86
C LYS A 665 -4.58 -20.47 5.81
N SER A 666 -4.72 -21.17 6.94
CA SER A 666 -5.79 -22.13 7.15
C SER A 666 -6.64 -21.72 8.35
N ILE A 667 -7.93 -21.49 8.11
CA ILE A 667 -8.91 -21.10 9.12
C ILE A 667 -9.77 -22.31 9.46
N LYS A 668 -9.67 -22.79 10.70
CA LYS A 668 -10.42 -23.96 11.19
C LYS A 668 -11.44 -23.61 12.28
N GLN A 669 -11.51 -22.36 12.68
CA GLN A 669 -12.40 -21.85 13.72
C GLN A 669 -13.17 -20.66 13.19
N ASN A 670 -14.34 -20.41 13.77
CA ASN A 670 -15.17 -19.28 13.39
C ASN A 670 -14.46 -17.95 13.66
N VAL A 671 -14.74 -16.99 12.79
CA VAL A 671 -14.30 -15.61 12.89
C VAL A 671 -15.57 -14.77 12.96
N ASP A 672 -16.03 -14.53 14.18
CA ASP A 672 -17.34 -13.90 14.41
C ASP A 672 -17.31 -12.38 14.24
N THR A 673 -16.13 -11.76 14.32
CA THR A 673 -15.92 -10.31 14.22
C THR A 673 -14.91 -9.95 13.15
N PRO A 674 -15.10 -8.83 12.43
CA PRO A 674 -14.14 -8.34 11.45
C PRO A 674 -12.75 -8.21 12.04
N SER A 675 -11.77 -8.83 11.39
CA SER A 675 -10.39 -8.86 11.86
C SER A 675 -9.42 -9.16 10.72
N ILE A 676 -8.17 -8.73 10.89
CA ILE A 676 -7.07 -9.15 10.02
C ILE A 676 -6.51 -10.45 10.61
N ILE A 677 -6.43 -11.49 9.77
CA ILE A 677 -5.99 -12.82 10.19
C ILE A 677 -4.64 -13.10 9.54
N MET A 678 -3.61 -13.12 10.38
CA MET A 678 -2.21 -13.02 9.99
C MET A 678 -1.48 -14.30 9.71
#